data_AF-Q12882-F1
#
_entry.id   AF-Q12882-F1
#
_cell.length_a   1.000
_cell.length_b   1.000
_cell.length_c   1.000
_cell.angle_alpha   90.00
_cell.angle_beta   90.00
_cell.angle_gamma   90.00
#
_symmetry.space_group_name_H-M   'P 1'
#
loop_
_entity.id
_entity.type
_entity.pdbx_description
1 polymer ?
#
loop_
_entity_poly.entity_id
_entity_poly.type
_entity_poly.pdbx_seq_one_letter_code
_entity_poly.pdbx_strand_id
1 'polypeptide(L)'
;MAPVLSKDSADIESILALNPRTQTHATLCSTSAKKLDKKHWKRNPDKNCFNCEKLENNFDDIKHTTLGERGALREAMRCLKCADAPCQKSCPTNLDIKSFITSIANKNYYGAAKMIFSDNPLGLTCGMVCPTSDLCVGGCNLYATEEGPINIGGLQQFATEVFKAMSIPQIRNPSLPPPEKMSEAYSAKIALFGAGPASISCASFLARLGYSDITIFEKQEYVGGLSTSEIPQFRLPYDVVNFEIELMKDLGVKIICGKSLSVNEMTLSTLKEKGYKAAFIGIGLPEPNKDAIFQGLTQDQGFYTSKDFLPLVAKGSKAGMCACHSPLPSIRGVVIVLGAGDTAFDCATSALRCGARRVFIVFRKGFVNIRAVPEEMELAKEEKCEFLPFLSPRKVIVKGGRIVAMQFVRTEQDETGKWNEDEDQMVHLKADVVISAFGSVLSDPKVKEALSPIKFNRWGLPEVDPETMQTSEAWVFAGGDVVGLANTTVESVNDGKQASWYIHKYVQSQYGASVSAKPELPLFYTPIDLVDISVEMAGLKFINPFGLASATPATSTSMIRRAFEAGWGFALTKTFSLDKDIVTNVSPRIIRGTTSGPMYGPGQSSFLNIELISEKTAAYWCQSVTELKADFPDNIVIASIMCSYNKNDWTELAKKSEDSGADALELNLSCPHGMGERGMGLACGQDPELVRNICRWVRQAVQIPFFAKLTPNVTDIVSIARAAKEGGANGVTATNTVSGLMGLKSDGTPWPAVGIAKRTTYGGVSGTAIRPIALRAVTSIARALPGFPILATGGIDSAESGLQFLHSGASVLQVCSAIQNQDFTVIEDYCTGLKALLYLKSIEELQDWDGQSPATVSHQKGKPVPRIAELMDKKLPSFGPYLEQRKKIIAENKIRLKEQNVAFSPLKRNCFIPKRPIPTIKDVIGKALQYLGTFGELSNVEQVVAMIDEEMCINCGKCYMTCNDSGYQAIQFDPETHLPTITDTCTGCTLCLSVCPIVDCIKMVSRTTPYEPKRGVPLSVNPVC
;
A
#
# COMPACT_ATOMS: atom_id res chain seq x y z
N MET A 1 -55.51 28.03 -12.13
CA MET A 1 -54.95 27.67 -10.82
C MET A 1 -53.58 27.09 -11.05
N ALA A 2 -52.55 27.55 -10.33
CA ALA A 2 -51.26 26.87 -10.37
C ALA A 2 -51.42 25.45 -9.79
N PRO A 3 -50.66 24.46 -10.30
CA PRO A 3 -50.59 23.14 -9.67
C PRO A 3 -50.04 23.24 -8.24
N VAL A 4 -50.21 22.18 -7.45
CA VAL A 4 -49.71 22.12 -6.08
C VAL A 4 -48.18 22.04 -6.12
N LEU A 5 -47.51 23.18 -5.95
CA LEU A 5 -46.04 23.30 -6.07
C LEU A 5 -45.25 22.39 -5.13
N SER A 6 -45.81 22.10 -3.96
CA SER A 6 -45.21 21.24 -2.93
C SER A 6 -45.54 19.76 -3.10
N LYS A 7 -46.12 19.37 -4.24
CA LYS A 7 -46.40 17.97 -4.56
C LYS A 7 -45.57 17.55 -5.76
N ASP A 8 -44.93 16.39 -5.64
CA ASP A 8 -44.25 15.76 -6.76
C ASP A 8 -45.23 15.53 -7.92
N SER A 9 -44.76 15.78 -9.14
CA SER A 9 -45.52 15.37 -10.32
C SER A 9 -45.49 13.85 -10.46
N ALA A 10 -46.39 13.28 -11.26
CA ALA A 10 -46.44 11.85 -11.50
C ALA A 10 -45.08 11.26 -11.97
N ASP A 11 -44.32 12.01 -12.77
CA ASP A 11 -42.99 11.59 -13.23
C ASP A 11 -41.98 11.52 -12.09
N ILE A 12 -42.02 12.48 -11.15
CA ILE A 12 -41.16 12.48 -9.97
C ILE A 12 -41.59 11.38 -8.99
N GLU A 13 -42.90 11.20 -8.77
CA GLU A 13 -43.43 10.08 -7.98
C GLU A 13 -42.95 8.73 -8.54
N SER A 14 -42.90 8.59 -9.87
CA SER A 14 -42.36 7.41 -10.56
C SER A 14 -40.85 7.23 -10.34
N ILE A 15 -40.05 8.30 -10.47
CA ILE A 15 -38.62 8.28 -10.15
C ILE A 15 -38.39 7.87 -8.68
N LEU A 16 -39.22 8.35 -7.76
CA LEU A 16 -39.13 8.08 -6.33
C LEU A 16 -39.68 6.71 -5.91
N ALA A 17 -40.06 5.83 -6.85
CA ALA A 17 -40.69 4.54 -6.55
C ALA A 17 -39.89 3.67 -5.57
N LEU A 18 -38.55 3.66 -5.67
CA LEU A 18 -37.65 2.87 -4.81
C LEU A 18 -37.06 3.68 -3.65
N ASN A 19 -37.43 4.94 -3.48
CA ASN A 19 -36.88 5.78 -2.41
C ASN A 19 -37.27 5.20 -1.04
N PRO A 20 -36.33 5.11 -0.07
CA PRO A 20 -36.64 4.56 1.24
C PRO A 20 -37.81 5.29 1.92
N ARG A 21 -38.82 4.53 2.32
CA ARG A 21 -39.96 5.01 3.10
C ARG A 21 -40.23 4.07 4.26
N THR A 22 -40.39 4.62 5.46
CA THR A 22 -40.75 3.85 6.64
C THR A 22 -42.07 3.13 6.42
N GLN A 23 -42.07 1.81 6.60
CA GLN A 23 -43.27 0.99 6.43
C GLN A 23 -44.19 1.15 7.66
N THR A 24 -45.49 1.28 7.44
CA THR A 24 -46.50 1.41 8.51
C THR A 24 -47.01 0.07 9.04
N HIS A 25 -46.69 -1.02 8.32
CA HIS A 25 -47.13 -2.38 8.63
C HIS A 25 -46.00 -3.37 8.33
N ALA A 26 -46.12 -4.59 8.87
CA ALA A 26 -45.25 -5.68 8.49
C ALA A 26 -45.43 -6.03 6.99
N THR A 27 -44.34 -6.45 6.34
CA THR A 27 -44.37 -6.90 4.94
C THR A 27 -44.95 -8.32 4.85
N LEU A 28 -45.89 -8.54 3.92
CA LEU A 28 -46.43 -9.87 3.62
C LEU A 28 -45.77 -10.44 2.36
N CYS A 29 -44.95 -11.49 2.52
CA CYS A 29 -44.33 -12.22 1.41
C CYS A 29 -44.21 -13.70 1.77
N SER A 30 -44.69 -14.59 0.90
CA SER A 30 -44.62 -16.02 1.18
C SER A 30 -43.18 -16.55 1.11
N THR A 31 -42.86 -17.60 1.85
CA THR A 31 -41.57 -18.30 1.77
C THR A 31 -41.25 -18.74 0.33
N SER A 32 -42.28 -19.14 -0.42
CA SER A 32 -42.13 -19.51 -1.84
C SER A 32 -41.65 -18.32 -2.68
N ALA A 33 -42.33 -17.18 -2.55
CA ALA A 33 -41.95 -15.95 -3.25
C ALA A 33 -40.52 -15.50 -2.88
N LYS A 34 -40.14 -15.55 -1.59
CA LYS A 34 -38.77 -15.24 -1.16
C LYS A 34 -37.71 -16.17 -1.74
N LYS A 35 -37.99 -17.47 -1.89
CA LYS A 35 -37.05 -18.41 -2.52
C LYS A 35 -36.86 -18.13 -4.01
N LEU A 36 -37.90 -17.67 -4.70
CA LEU A 36 -37.83 -17.27 -6.10
C LEU A 36 -37.02 -15.98 -6.27
N ASP A 37 -37.36 -14.95 -5.49
CA ASP A 37 -36.72 -13.63 -5.47
C ASP A 37 -35.22 -13.69 -5.10
N LYS A 38 -34.84 -14.56 -4.15
CA LYS A 38 -33.45 -14.70 -3.69
C LYS A 38 -32.44 -14.97 -4.82
N LYS A 39 -32.84 -15.66 -5.89
CA LYS A 39 -31.94 -15.98 -7.01
C LYS A 39 -31.56 -14.73 -7.78
N HIS A 40 -32.48 -13.78 -7.91
CA HIS A 40 -32.28 -12.51 -8.61
C HIS A 40 -31.17 -11.68 -7.99
N TRP A 41 -31.03 -11.69 -6.67
CA TRP A 41 -30.08 -10.84 -5.93
C TRP A 41 -28.77 -11.53 -5.53
N LYS A 42 -28.52 -12.75 -6.02
CA LYS A 42 -27.44 -13.62 -5.55
C LYS A 42 -26.05 -13.05 -5.93
N ARG A 43 -25.22 -12.72 -4.93
CA ARG A 43 -23.86 -12.16 -5.12
C ARG A 43 -22.73 -13.19 -4.97
N ASN A 44 -22.80 -14.01 -3.93
CA ASN A 44 -21.79 -15.01 -3.58
C ASN A 44 -22.09 -16.37 -4.25
N PRO A 45 -21.14 -17.32 -4.29
CA PRO A 45 -21.36 -18.65 -4.86
C PRO A 45 -22.65 -19.32 -4.33
N ASP A 46 -23.39 -19.98 -5.22
CA ASP A 46 -24.53 -20.80 -4.80
C ASP A 46 -24.01 -22.14 -4.25
N LYS A 47 -24.40 -22.42 -2.99
CA LYS A 47 -24.07 -23.68 -2.31
C LYS A 47 -24.71 -24.90 -2.98
N ASN A 48 -25.78 -24.70 -3.76
CA ASN A 48 -26.46 -25.76 -4.51
C ASN A 48 -25.89 -25.93 -5.93
N CYS A 49 -24.94 -25.09 -6.36
CA CYS A 49 -24.28 -25.24 -7.64
C CYS A 49 -23.06 -26.15 -7.49
N PHE A 50 -23.16 -27.34 -8.10
CA PHE A 50 -22.11 -28.36 -8.09
C PHE A 50 -21.23 -28.33 -9.34
N ASN A 51 -21.61 -27.55 -10.36
CA ASN A 51 -20.86 -27.45 -11.60
C ASN A 51 -19.85 -26.30 -11.54
N CYS A 52 -18.64 -26.53 -12.04
CA CYS A 52 -17.67 -25.46 -12.28
C CYS A 52 -18.15 -24.58 -13.44
N GLU A 53 -17.92 -23.28 -13.33
CA GLU A 53 -18.03 -22.35 -14.45
C GLU A 53 -17.03 -22.73 -15.55
N LYS A 54 -17.25 -22.32 -16.81
CA LYS A 54 -16.27 -22.56 -17.87
C LYS A 54 -15.03 -21.67 -17.67
N LEU A 55 -13.89 -22.29 -17.41
CA LEU A 55 -12.61 -21.61 -17.15
C LEU A 55 -11.53 -21.87 -18.21
N GLU A 56 -11.87 -22.57 -19.29
CA GLU A 56 -10.92 -22.87 -20.36
C GLU A 56 -10.32 -21.57 -20.94
N ASN A 57 -8.99 -21.53 -21.04
CA ASN A 57 -8.19 -20.37 -21.43
C ASN A 57 -8.40 -19.09 -20.57
N ASN A 58 -9.00 -19.21 -19.38
CA ASN A 58 -9.20 -18.07 -18.49
C ASN A 58 -8.07 -17.95 -17.45
N PHE A 59 -7.14 -17.04 -17.71
CA PHE A 59 -6.04 -16.69 -16.81
C PHE A 59 -6.21 -15.33 -16.11
N ASP A 60 -7.45 -14.85 -15.98
CA ASP A 60 -7.75 -13.65 -15.21
C ASP A 60 -7.39 -13.86 -13.73
N ASP A 61 -6.99 -12.79 -13.03
CA ASP A 61 -6.56 -12.86 -11.63
C ASP A 61 -7.67 -13.40 -10.71
N ILE A 62 -7.41 -14.52 -10.03
CA ILE A 62 -8.36 -15.15 -9.11
C ILE A 62 -8.08 -14.86 -7.63
N LYS A 63 -6.95 -14.24 -7.29
CA LYS A 63 -6.58 -13.97 -5.90
C LYS A 63 -7.68 -13.20 -5.15
N HIS A 64 -8.03 -13.66 -3.96
CA HIS A 64 -8.99 -12.95 -3.09
C HIS A 64 -8.36 -11.71 -2.42
N THR A 65 -7.03 -11.71 -2.32
CA THR A 65 -6.24 -10.67 -1.68
C THR A 65 -5.98 -9.45 -2.56
N THR A 66 -6.19 -9.51 -3.88
CA THR A 66 -5.99 -8.36 -4.78
C THR A 66 -6.83 -7.16 -4.36
N LEU A 67 -6.20 -5.99 -4.23
CA LEU A 67 -6.84 -4.73 -3.86
C LEU A 67 -6.66 -3.69 -4.97
N GLY A 68 -7.71 -2.92 -5.25
CA GLY A 68 -7.60 -1.62 -5.90
C GLY A 68 -7.40 -0.52 -4.86
N GLU A 69 -7.10 0.70 -5.28
CA GLU A 69 -6.74 1.81 -4.39
C GLU A 69 -7.76 2.03 -3.26
N ARG A 70 -9.06 2.10 -3.58
CA ARG A 70 -10.12 2.22 -2.57
C ARG A 70 -10.04 1.12 -1.50
N GLY A 71 -9.79 -0.12 -1.91
CA GLY A 71 -9.67 -1.25 -0.99
C GLY A 71 -8.41 -1.16 -0.14
N ALA A 72 -7.29 -0.83 -0.79
CA ALA A 72 -5.99 -0.68 -0.14
C ALA A 72 -5.98 0.45 0.90
N LEU A 73 -6.52 1.63 0.59
CA LEU A 73 -6.61 2.74 1.55
C LEU A 73 -7.44 2.37 2.78
N ARG A 74 -8.59 1.71 2.59
CA ARG A 74 -9.44 1.28 3.72
C ARG A 74 -8.73 0.28 4.63
N GLU A 75 -8.08 -0.71 4.03
CA GLU A 75 -7.38 -1.76 4.78
C GLU A 75 -6.13 -1.22 5.47
N ALA A 76 -5.39 -0.32 4.81
CA ALA A 76 -4.23 0.35 5.40
C ALA A 76 -4.59 1.29 6.55
N MET A 77 -5.74 1.98 6.46
CA MET A 77 -6.27 2.78 7.57
C MET A 77 -6.73 1.90 8.74
N ARG A 78 -7.25 0.68 8.48
CA ARG A 78 -7.66 -0.28 9.51
C ARG A 78 -6.48 -0.85 10.29
N CYS A 79 -5.33 -1.03 9.65
CA CYS A 79 -4.11 -1.51 10.32
C CYS A 79 -3.72 -0.64 11.52
N LEU A 80 -3.50 -1.30 12.67
CA LEU A 80 -3.13 -0.67 13.94
C LEU A 80 -1.71 -0.09 13.95
N LYS A 81 -0.85 -0.45 12.99
CA LYS A 81 0.54 0.03 12.87
C LYS A 81 1.34 -0.21 14.16
N CYS A 82 1.26 -1.46 14.64
CA CYS A 82 1.78 -1.91 15.92
C CYS A 82 3.27 -1.61 16.11
N ALA A 83 3.66 -1.23 17.33
CA ALA A 83 5.06 -1.28 17.74
C ALA A 83 5.53 -2.75 17.83
N ASP A 84 6.81 -2.99 17.55
CA ASP A 84 7.45 -4.32 17.56
C ASP A 84 6.61 -5.40 16.86
N ALA A 85 6.12 -5.06 15.67
CA ALA A 85 4.98 -5.71 15.06
C ALA A 85 5.19 -7.24 14.89
N PRO A 86 4.31 -8.09 15.45
CA PRO A 86 4.46 -9.53 15.33
C PRO A 86 4.38 -10.02 13.89
N CYS A 87 3.61 -9.33 13.03
CA CYS A 87 3.57 -9.63 11.61
C CYS A 87 4.93 -9.46 10.91
N GLN A 88 5.76 -8.50 11.33
CA GLN A 88 7.12 -8.32 10.81
C GLN A 88 8.02 -9.46 11.27
N LYS A 89 7.94 -9.84 12.55
CA LYS A 89 8.69 -10.98 13.10
C LYS A 89 8.35 -12.31 12.42
N SER A 90 7.10 -12.47 12.00
CA SER A 90 6.63 -13.64 11.24
C SER A 90 6.89 -13.52 9.73
N CYS A 91 7.50 -12.44 9.24
CA CYS A 91 7.89 -12.29 7.85
C CYS A 91 9.34 -12.77 7.66
N PRO A 92 9.61 -13.77 6.79
CA PRO A 92 10.97 -14.29 6.62
C PRO A 92 12.01 -13.25 6.18
N THR A 93 11.62 -12.24 5.39
CA THR A 93 12.51 -11.14 4.99
C THR A 93 12.52 -9.95 5.96
N ASN A 94 11.77 -10.05 7.06
CA ASN A 94 11.63 -9.04 8.11
C ASN A 94 11.15 -7.66 7.60
N LEU A 95 10.26 -7.65 6.59
CA LEU A 95 9.67 -6.42 6.05
C LEU A 95 9.08 -5.53 7.16
N ASP A 96 9.37 -4.23 7.14
CA ASP A 96 8.71 -3.27 8.03
C ASP A 96 7.26 -3.01 7.59
N ILE A 97 6.38 -3.94 7.98
CA ILE A 97 4.95 -3.93 7.68
C ILE A 97 4.23 -2.72 8.30
N LYS A 98 4.68 -2.25 9.47
CA LYS A 98 4.15 -1.04 10.08
C LYS A 98 4.38 0.15 9.15
N SER A 99 5.62 0.35 8.72
CA SER A 99 6.00 1.54 7.95
C SER A 99 5.39 1.52 6.55
N PHE A 100 5.47 0.41 5.80
CA PHE A 100 4.91 0.42 4.44
C PHE A 100 3.38 0.56 4.44
N ILE A 101 2.67 -0.04 5.41
CA ILE A 101 1.21 0.13 5.51
C ILE A 101 0.85 1.55 5.95
N THR A 102 1.66 2.17 6.80
CA THR A 102 1.52 3.61 7.13
C THR A 102 1.61 4.47 5.88
N SER A 103 2.61 4.21 5.02
CA SER A 103 2.78 4.92 3.76
C SER A 103 1.60 4.73 2.80
N ILE A 104 1.05 3.52 2.69
CA ILE A 104 -0.17 3.29 1.89
C ILE A 104 -1.34 4.12 2.44
N ALA A 105 -1.58 4.11 3.76
CA ALA A 105 -2.67 4.87 4.38
C ALA A 105 -2.55 6.39 4.14
N ASN A 106 -1.32 6.88 3.96
CA ASN A 106 -0.98 8.26 3.69
C ASN A 106 -0.86 8.60 2.19
N LYS A 107 -1.28 7.70 1.30
CA LYS A 107 -1.16 7.80 -0.17
C LYS A 107 0.28 7.96 -0.69
N ASN A 108 1.26 7.50 0.08
CA ASN A 108 2.65 7.41 -0.33
C ASN A 108 2.98 6.00 -0.82
N TYR A 109 2.53 5.67 -2.03
CA TYR A 109 2.72 4.35 -2.61
C TYR A 109 4.18 4.08 -2.98
N TYR A 110 4.93 5.10 -3.37
CA TYR A 110 6.38 5.02 -3.58
C TYR A 110 7.12 4.66 -2.29
N GLY A 111 6.90 5.38 -1.19
CA GLY A 111 7.57 5.09 0.09
C GLY A 111 7.25 3.69 0.60
N ALA A 112 5.99 3.24 0.43
CA ALA A 112 5.59 1.87 0.73
C ALA A 112 6.37 0.85 -0.12
N ALA A 113 6.41 1.03 -1.45
CA ALA A 113 7.16 0.15 -2.34
C ALA A 113 8.66 0.17 -2.05
N LYS A 114 9.25 1.34 -1.77
CA LYS A 114 10.66 1.48 -1.37
C LYS A 114 10.97 0.67 -0.12
N MET A 115 10.12 0.76 0.90
CA MET A 115 10.29 -0.02 2.14
C MET A 115 10.19 -1.53 1.86
N ILE A 116 9.21 -1.95 1.07
CA ILE A 116 9.05 -3.36 0.64
C ILE A 116 10.29 -3.87 -0.11
N PHE A 117 10.73 -3.15 -1.15
CA PHE A 117 11.86 -3.57 -1.98
C PHE A 117 13.21 -3.46 -1.27
N SER A 118 13.31 -2.65 -0.21
CA SER A 118 14.53 -2.57 0.60
C SER A 118 14.86 -3.90 1.26
N ASP A 119 13.86 -4.57 1.83
CA ASP A 119 14.03 -5.86 2.49
C ASP A 119 13.74 -7.07 1.60
N ASN A 120 12.93 -6.92 0.56
CA ASN A 120 12.52 -7.98 -0.35
C ASN A 120 12.59 -7.53 -1.82
N PRO A 121 13.65 -7.88 -2.57
CA PRO A 121 13.78 -7.52 -3.98
C PRO A 121 12.70 -8.14 -4.90
N LEU A 122 11.95 -9.14 -4.42
CA LEU A 122 10.78 -9.70 -5.11
C LEU A 122 9.47 -9.33 -4.39
N GLY A 123 9.38 -8.05 -4.00
CA GLY A 123 8.27 -7.51 -3.22
C GLY A 123 6.90 -7.69 -3.87
N LEU A 124 6.79 -7.53 -5.19
CA LEU A 124 5.52 -7.67 -5.90
C LEU A 124 5.12 -9.15 -6.05
N THR A 125 6.06 -10.01 -6.45
CA THR A 125 5.83 -11.46 -6.49
C THR A 125 5.36 -11.96 -5.12
N CYS A 126 6.06 -11.61 -4.05
CA CYS A 126 5.73 -12.05 -2.70
C CYS A 126 4.37 -11.51 -2.23
N GLY A 127 4.00 -10.28 -2.56
CA GLY A 127 2.68 -9.73 -2.24
C GLY A 127 1.53 -10.54 -2.86
N MET A 128 1.77 -11.17 -4.01
CA MET A 128 0.77 -11.99 -4.71
C MET A 128 0.72 -13.45 -4.24
N VAL A 129 1.85 -14.05 -3.86
CA VAL A 129 1.95 -15.52 -3.69
C VAL A 129 2.31 -15.98 -2.28
N CYS A 130 2.65 -15.07 -1.35
CA CYS A 130 2.99 -15.49 0.00
C CYS A 130 1.82 -16.22 0.68
N PRO A 131 2.06 -17.37 1.32
CA PRO A 131 1.07 -18.06 2.14
C PRO A 131 0.87 -17.33 3.48
N THR A 132 0.31 -16.12 3.42
CA THR A 132 0.40 -15.15 4.53
C THR A 132 -0.21 -15.63 5.85
N SER A 133 -1.20 -16.53 5.81
CA SER A 133 -1.86 -17.12 6.98
C SER A 133 -0.90 -17.94 7.86
N ASP A 134 0.14 -18.52 7.27
CA ASP A 134 1.22 -19.24 7.96
C ASP A 134 2.45 -18.34 8.22
N LEU A 135 2.39 -17.07 7.79
CA LEU A 135 3.47 -16.09 7.90
C LEU A 135 2.99 -14.83 8.64
N CYS A 136 3.15 -13.65 8.01
CA CYS A 136 2.89 -12.35 8.62
C CYS A 136 1.44 -12.15 9.09
N VAL A 137 0.44 -12.68 8.36
CA VAL A 137 -0.98 -12.55 8.72
C VAL A 137 -1.34 -13.46 9.88
N GLY A 138 -0.69 -14.63 9.99
CA GLY A 138 -0.82 -15.54 11.14
C GLY A 138 -0.38 -14.90 12.46
N GLY A 139 0.58 -13.97 12.43
CA GLY A 139 1.03 -13.20 13.58
C GLY A 139 0.29 -11.88 13.82
N CYS A 140 -0.72 -11.51 13.04
CA CYS A 140 -1.33 -10.18 13.11
C CYS A 140 -2.17 -9.97 14.38
N ASN A 141 -1.94 -8.89 15.12
CA ASN A 141 -2.72 -8.56 16.33
C ASN A 141 -4.23 -8.41 16.09
N LEU A 142 -4.65 -7.96 14.89
CA LEU A 142 -6.08 -7.85 14.53
C LEU A 142 -6.75 -9.21 14.30
N TYR A 143 -6.01 -10.31 14.35
CA TYR A 143 -6.63 -11.63 14.49
C TYR A 143 -7.50 -11.72 15.76
N ALA A 144 -7.18 -10.93 16.80
CA ALA A 144 -7.92 -10.88 18.06
C ALA A 144 -9.22 -10.03 18.01
N THR A 145 -9.65 -9.59 16.83
CA THR A 145 -10.88 -8.81 16.62
C THR A 145 -11.80 -9.52 15.62
N GLU A 146 -13.12 -9.30 15.72
CA GLU A 146 -14.12 -9.98 14.88
C GLU A 146 -13.95 -9.71 13.39
N GLU A 147 -13.42 -8.54 12.99
CA GLU A 147 -13.10 -8.21 11.60
C GLU A 147 -11.89 -8.96 11.04
N GLY A 148 -11.10 -9.61 11.90
CA GLY A 148 -9.95 -10.43 11.52
C GLY A 148 -8.68 -9.66 11.14
N PRO A 149 -7.61 -10.39 10.79
CA PRO A 149 -6.29 -9.83 10.54
C PRO A 149 -6.26 -8.95 9.26
N ILE A 150 -5.16 -8.21 9.08
CA ILE A 150 -4.94 -7.37 7.89
C ILE A 150 -4.60 -8.20 6.67
N ASN A 151 -5.12 -7.85 5.50
CA ASN A 151 -4.66 -8.36 4.19
C ASN A 151 -3.30 -7.74 3.80
N ILE A 152 -2.23 -8.21 4.45
CA ILE A 152 -0.87 -7.67 4.28
C ILE A 152 -0.36 -7.91 2.85
N GLY A 153 -0.58 -9.11 2.30
CA GLY A 153 -0.15 -9.47 0.93
C GLY A 153 -0.79 -8.57 -0.13
N GLY A 154 -2.10 -8.34 -0.05
CA GLY A 154 -2.81 -7.45 -0.96
C GLY A 154 -2.36 -5.99 -0.89
N LEU A 155 -2.01 -5.49 0.31
CA LEU A 155 -1.45 -4.15 0.49
C LEU A 155 -0.05 -4.04 -0.11
N GLN A 156 0.80 -5.05 0.11
CA GLN A 156 2.12 -5.15 -0.51
C GLN A 156 2.03 -5.19 -2.04
N GLN A 157 1.12 -6.01 -2.58
CA GLN A 157 0.85 -6.09 -4.03
C GLN A 157 0.41 -4.71 -4.57
N PHE A 158 -0.53 -4.05 -3.92
CA PHE A 158 -1.05 -2.77 -4.41
C PHE A 158 0.05 -1.70 -4.50
N ALA A 159 0.83 -1.48 -3.44
CA ALA A 159 1.90 -0.48 -3.45
C ALA A 159 2.96 -0.76 -4.53
N THR A 160 3.32 -2.03 -4.70
CA THR A 160 4.35 -2.42 -5.67
C THR A 160 3.84 -2.44 -7.12
N GLU A 161 2.55 -2.69 -7.37
CA GLU A 161 1.91 -2.46 -8.68
C GLU A 161 1.92 -0.98 -9.06
N VAL A 162 1.59 -0.08 -8.12
CA VAL A 162 1.64 1.36 -8.38
C VAL A 162 3.07 1.79 -8.72
N PHE A 163 4.08 1.33 -7.96
CA PHE A 163 5.48 1.63 -8.27
C PHE A 163 5.92 1.08 -9.62
N LYS A 164 5.49 -0.15 -9.98
CA LYS A 164 5.70 -0.71 -11.32
C LYS A 164 5.11 0.19 -12.40
N ALA A 165 3.90 0.73 -12.20
CA ALA A 165 3.25 1.63 -13.13
C ALA A 165 3.93 3.02 -13.23
N MET A 166 4.61 3.49 -12.18
CA MET A 166 5.45 4.70 -12.25
C MET A 166 6.62 4.55 -13.23
N SER A 167 7.02 3.31 -13.58
CA SER A 167 8.12 3.00 -14.51
C SER A 167 9.46 3.65 -14.14
N ILE A 168 9.82 3.62 -12.85
CA ILE A 168 11.05 4.23 -12.32
C ILE A 168 12.13 3.15 -12.08
N PRO A 169 13.38 3.34 -12.53
CA PRO A 169 14.44 2.36 -12.36
C PRO A 169 14.97 2.30 -10.92
N GLN A 170 15.59 1.18 -10.56
CA GLN A 170 16.46 1.13 -9.38
C GLN A 170 17.80 1.82 -9.70
N ILE A 171 18.43 2.47 -8.72
CA ILE A 171 19.77 3.05 -8.87
C ILE A 171 20.75 2.48 -7.85
N ARG A 172 22.04 2.63 -8.16
CA ARG A 172 23.11 2.35 -7.21
C ARG A 172 22.96 3.21 -5.95
N ASN A 173 23.28 2.65 -4.79
CA ASN A 173 23.24 3.35 -3.51
C ASN A 173 23.96 4.72 -3.61
N PRO A 174 23.24 5.85 -3.42
CA PRO A 174 23.82 7.19 -3.56
C PRO A 174 24.97 7.49 -2.59
N SER A 175 25.08 6.76 -1.48
CA SER A 175 26.14 6.94 -0.49
C SER A 175 27.44 6.21 -0.83
N LEU A 176 27.45 5.32 -1.82
CA LEU A 176 28.67 4.62 -2.24
C LEU A 176 29.59 5.53 -3.08
N PRO A 177 30.93 5.40 -2.96
CA PRO A 177 31.87 6.08 -3.86
C PRO A 177 31.54 5.80 -5.34
N PRO A 178 31.89 6.69 -6.28
CA PRO A 178 31.79 6.39 -7.72
C PRO A 178 32.47 5.06 -8.07
N PRO A 179 31.99 4.30 -9.08
CA PRO A 179 32.52 2.97 -9.40
C PRO A 179 34.05 2.91 -9.53
N GLU A 180 34.66 3.94 -10.11
CA GLU A 180 36.11 4.09 -10.32
C GLU A 180 36.92 4.20 -9.01
N LYS A 181 36.26 4.56 -7.90
CA LYS A 181 36.87 4.73 -6.57
C LYS A 181 36.57 3.58 -5.61
N MET A 182 35.84 2.56 -6.05
CA MET A 182 35.61 1.36 -5.24
C MET A 182 36.89 0.54 -5.12
N SER A 183 37.07 -0.17 -4.01
CA SER A 183 38.22 -1.07 -3.85
C SER A 183 38.17 -2.21 -4.85
N GLU A 184 39.32 -2.78 -5.19
CA GLU A 184 39.45 -3.91 -6.12
C GLU A 184 38.59 -5.12 -5.70
N ALA A 185 38.33 -5.29 -4.41
CA ALA A 185 37.45 -6.35 -3.91
C ALA A 185 36.05 -6.33 -4.56
N TYR A 186 35.52 -5.16 -4.92
CA TYR A 186 34.20 -5.01 -5.51
C TYR A 186 34.14 -5.37 -7.00
N SER A 187 35.28 -5.50 -7.67
CA SER A 187 35.35 -6.03 -9.05
C SER A 187 35.53 -7.55 -9.10
N ALA A 188 35.52 -8.22 -7.95
CA ALA A 188 35.57 -9.68 -7.86
C ALA A 188 34.44 -10.33 -8.66
N LYS A 189 34.80 -11.33 -9.48
CA LYS A 189 33.85 -12.09 -10.30
C LYS A 189 33.00 -13.00 -9.42
N ILE A 190 31.69 -12.78 -9.40
CA ILE A 190 30.73 -13.59 -8.62
C ILE A 190 29.78 -14.33 -9.58
N ALA A 191 29.69 -15.65 -9.40
CA ALA A 191 28.78 -16.50 -10.16
C ALA A 191 27.57 -16.88 -9.30
N LEU A 192 26.39 -16.89 -9.88
CA LEU A 192 25.20 -17.49 -9.28
C LEU A 192 24.61 -18.49 -10.27
N PHE A 193 24.09 -19.62 -9.78
CA PHE A 193 23.44 -20.62 -10.63
C PHE A 193 21.95 -20.69 -10.36
N GLY A 194 21.15 -20.68 -11.43
CA GLY A 194 19.69 -20.63 -11.41
C GLY A 194 19.18 -19.21 -11.21
N ALA A 195 18.43 -18.66 -12.16
CA ALA A 195 17.81 -17.35 -12.10
C ALA A 195 16.43 -17.39 -11.40
N GLY A 196 16.35 -18.11 -10.28
CA GLY A 196 15.18 -18.13 -9.40
C GLY A 196 15.22 -17.06 -8.29
N PRO A 197 14.20 -17.01 -7.42
CA PRO A 197 14.08 -16.05 -6.33
C PRO A 197 15.34 -15.88 -5.46
N ALA A 198 15.98 -16.99 -5.09
CA ALA A 198 17.16 -16.97 -4.23
C ALA A 198 18.36 -16.24 -4.87
N SER A 199 18.69 -16.58 -6.12
CA SER A 199 19.79 -15.93 -6.83
C SER A 199 19.47 -14.49 -7.23
N ILE A 200 18.22 -14.18 -7.59
CA ILE A 200 17.80 -12.80 -7.88
C ILE A 200 17.98 -11.94 -6.62
N SER A 201 17.60 -12.46 -5.45
CA SER A 201 17.80 -11.78 -4.17
C SER A 201 19.28 -11.58 -3.85
N CYS A 202 20.07 -12.66 -3.88
CA CYS A 202 21.50 -12.62 -3.59
C CYS A 202 22.25 -11.63 -4.51
N ALA A 203 22.00 -11.71 -5.82
CA ALA A 203 22.61 -10.80 -6.78
C ALA A 203 22.18 -9.34 -6.57
N SER A 204 20.91 -9.08 -6.24
CA SER A 204 20.41 -7.74 -5.95
C SER A 204 21.13 -7.11 -4.76
N PHE A 205 21.24 -7.82 -3.63
CA PHE A 205 21.92 -7.29 -2.45
C PHE A 205 23.44 -7.14 -2.64
N LEU A 206 24.09 -8.06 -3.36
CA LEU A 206 25.50 -7.90 -3.75
C LEU A 206 25.71 -6.66 -4.63
N ALA A 207 24.83 -6.44 -5.62
CA ALA A 207 24.91 -5.26 -6.48
C ALA A 207 24.69 -3.96 -5.68
N ARG A 208 23.77 -3.96 -4.71
CA ARG A 208 23.53 -2.83 -3.79
C ARG A 208 24.75 -2.52 -2.92
N LEU A 209 25.50 -3.53 -2.47
CA LEU A 209 26.77 -3.37 -1.75
C LEU A 209 27.88 -2.78 -2.63
N GLY A 210 27.74 -2.85 -3.96
CA GLY A 210 28.63 -2.21 -4.92
C GLY A 210 29.43 -3.17 -5.79
N TYR A 211 29.20 -4.49 -5.72
CA TYR A 211 29.87 -5.46 -6.57
C TYR A 211 29.49 -5.26 -8.04
N SER A 212 30.49 -5.14 -8.93
CA SER A 212 30.29 -4.75 -10.32
C SER A 212 30.35 -5.90 -11.34
N ASP A 213 30.81 -7.09 -10.95
CA ASP A 213 30.91 -8.26 -11.84
C ASP A 213 30.14 -9.47 -11.29
N ILE A 214 28.81 -9.37 -11.38
CA ILE A 214 27.87 -10.41 -10.95
C ILE A 214 27.22 -11.02 -12.18
N THR A 215 27.30 -12.35 -12.31
CA THR A 215 26.65 -13.10 -13.40
C THR A 215 25.83 -14.26 -12.86
N ILE A 216 24.55 -14.27 -13.21
CA ILE A 216 23.65 -15.41 -13.00
C ILE A 216 23.65 -16.29 -14.25
N PHE A 217 23.90 -17.59 -14.08
CA PHE A 217 23.82 -18.60 -15.12
C PHE A 217 22.51 -19.40 -14.97
N GLU A 218 21.64 -19.32 -15.98
CA GLU A 218 20.33 -20.00 -15.99
C GLU A 218 20.33 -21.13 -17.02
N LYS A 219 19.84 -22.30 -16.62
CA LYS A 219 19.75 -23.50 -17.47
C LYS A 219 18.77 -23.30 -18.62
N GLN A 220 17.64 -22.67 -18.34
CA GLN A 220 16.55 -22.47 -19.29
C GLN A 220 16.76 -21.20 -20.13
N GLU A 221 15.91 -21.03 -21.15
CA GLU A 221 15.86 -19.80 -21.96
C GLU A 221 15.01 -18.69 -21.31
N TYR A 222 14.36 -18.99 -20.18
CA TYR A 222 13.57 -18.05 -19.40
C TYR A 222 14.16 -17.86 -18.01
N VAL A 223 13.85 -16.74 -17.39
CA VAL A 223 14.33 -16.33 -16.06
C VAL A 223 13.16 -16.24 -15.07
N GLY A 224 13.46 -16.25 -13.77
CA GLY A 224 12.48 -16.14 -12.67
C GLY A 224 12.18 -17.45 -11.94
N GLY A 225 12.77 -18.57 -12.35
CA GLY A 225 12.57 -19.88 -11.71
C GLY A 225 11.10 -20.31 -11.68
N LEU A 226 10.65 -20.89 -10.55
CA LEU A 226 9.27 -21.38 -10.37
C LEU A 226 8.20 -20.30 -10.52
N SER A 227 8.52 -19.04 -10.18
CA SER A 227 7.63 -17.89 -10.39
C SER A 227 7.24 -17.73 -11.86
N THR A 228 8.14 -18.10 -12.76
CA THR A 228 7.92 -18.11 -14.21
C THR A 228 7.39 -19.46 -14.68
N SER A 229 8.03 -20.57 -14.31
CA SER A 229 7.77 -21.88 -14.91
C SER A 229 6.53 -22.60 -14.38
N GLU A 230 6.10 -22.35 -13.14
CA GLU A 230 5.10 -23.22 -12.49
C GLU A 230 3.96 -22.47 -11.83
N ILE A 231 4.22 -21.35 -11.14
CA ILE A 231 3.16 -20.56 -10.51
C ILE A 231 2.21 -20.06 -11.62
N PRO A 232 0.90 -20.35 -11.58
CA PRO A 232 0.01 -20.02 -12.68
C PRO A 232 -0.16 -18.52 -12.92
N GLN A 233 -0.36 -18.13 -14.19
CA GLN A 233 -0.58 -16.73 -14.60
C GLN A 233 -1.74 -16.04 -13.85
N PHE A 234 -2.79 -16.79 -13.50
CA PHE A 234 -3.95 -16.28 -12.75
C PHE A 234 -3.67 -16.01 -11.26
N ARG A 235 -2.52 -16.46 -10.74
CA ARG A 235 -2.01 -16.09 -9.41
C ARG A 235 -0.85 -15.10 -9.50
N LEU A 236 0.11 -15.34 -10.39
CA LEU A 236 1.28 -14.50 -10.61
C LEU A 236 1.46 -14.17 -12.10
N PRO A 237 1.10 -12.94 -12.52
CA PRO A 237 1.36 -12.46 -13.87
C PRO A 237 2.86 -12.42 -14.20
N TYR A 238 3.24 -12.85 -15.42
CA TYR A 238 4.65 -12.88 -15.81
C TYR A 238 5.34 -11.51 -15.88
N ASP A 239 4.59 -10.44 -16.19
CA ASP A 239 5.12 -9.09 -16.25
C ASP A 239 5.60 -8.58 -14.88
N VAL A 240 5.08 -9.13 -13.78
CA VAL A 240 5.60 -8.93 -12.42
C VAL A 240 7.02 -9.45 -12.29
N VAL A 241 7.25 -10.70 -12.70
CA VAL A 241 8.57 -11.34 -12.60
C VAL A 241 9.58 -10.62 -13.49
N ASN A 242 9.16 -10.24 -14.70
CA ASN A 242 9.99 -9.45 -15.60
C ASN A 242 10.36 -8.10 -14.97
N PHE A 243 9.40 -7.39 -14.36
CA PHE A 243 9.65 -6.10 -13.70
C PHE A 243 10.72 -6.19 -12.60
N GLU A 244 10.64 -7.18 -11.72
CA GLU A 244 11.60 -7.36 -10.62
C GLU A 244 13.00 -7.74 -11.13
N ILE A 245 13.07 -8.54 -12.20
CA ILE A 245 14.34 -8.87 -12.87
C ILE A 245 14.97 -7.63 -13.50
N GLU A 246 14.18 -6.78 -14.16
CA GLU A 246 14.70 -5.54 -14.74
C GLU A 246 15.18 -4.58 -13.64
N LEU A 247 14.51 -4.49 -12.48
CA LEU A 247 15.03 -3.72 -11.34
C LEU A 247 16.41 -4.22 -10.88
N MET A 248 16.63 -5.53 -10.84
CA MET A 248 17.94 -6.09 -10.52
C MET A 248 18.99 -5.76 -11.60
N LYS A 249 18.61 -5.85 -12.88
CA LYS A 249 19.49 -5.50 -14.01
C LYS A 249 19.85 -4.02 -14.05
N ASP A 250 18.99 -3.12 -13.55
CA ASP A 250 19.30 -1.69 -13.39
C ASP A 250 20.58 -1.47 -12.54
N LEU A 251 20.95 -2.42 -11.68
CA LEU A 251 22.18 -2.40 -10.87
C LEU A 251 23.40 -3.03 -11.56
N GLY A 252 23.28 -3.49 -12.82
CA GLY A 252 24.38 -4.08 -13.60
C GLY A 252 24.53 -5.60 -13.51
N VAL A 253 23.61 -6.29 -12.84
CA VAL A 253 23.62 -7.77 -12.78
C VAL A 253 23.39 -8.36 -14.16
N LYS A 254 24.26 -9.29 -14.57
CA LYS A 254 24.17 -10.00 -15.85
C LYS A 254 23.44 -11.34 -15.67
N ILE A 255 22.64 -11.73 -16.65
CA ILE A 255 22.05 -13.06 -16.72
C ILE A 255 22.44 -13.70 -18.05
N ILE A 256 22.92 -14.94 -18.01
CA ILE A 256 23.26 -15.74 -19.19
C ILE A 256 22.41 -17.02 -19.15
N CYS A 257 21.39 -17.08 -20.01
CA CYS A 257 20.53 -18.24 -20.22
C CYS A 257 21.24 -19.36 -21.00
N GLY A 258 20.65 -20.56 -21.02
CA GLY A 258 21.21 -21.73 -21.70
C GLY A 258 22.55 -22.21 -21.12
N LYS A 259 22.81 -21.96 -19.83
CA LYS A 259 24.03 -22.35 -19.11
C LYS A 259 23.68 -23.15 -17.86
N SER A 260 24.01 -24.44 -17.89
CA SER A 260 23.69 -25.37 -16.81
C SER A 260 24.85 -25.60 -15.87
N LEU A 261 24.55 -25.74 -14.58
CA LEU A 261 25.43 -26.39 -13.62
C LEU A 261 25.37 -27.90 -13.86
N SER A 262 26.39 -28.46 -14.50
CA SER A 262 26.49 -29.87 -14.90
C SER A 262 27.93 -30.20 -15.27
N VAL A 263 28.38 -31.44 -15.05
CA VAL A 263 29.75 -31.88 -15.38
C VAL A 263 30.14 -31.67 -16.84
N ASN A 264 29.17 -31.63 -17.74
CA ASN A 264 29.40 -31.42 -19.17
C ASN A 264 29.41 -29.95 -19.59
N GLU A 265 29.15 -29.02 -18.66
CA GLU A 265 29.05 -27.59 -18.93
C GLU A 265 29.85 -26.79 -17.89
N MET A 266 29.19 -26.32 -16.83
CA MET A 266 29.79 -25.53 -15.78
C MET A 266 29.80 -26.32 -14.48
N THR A 267 30.95 -26.34 -13.82
CA THR A 267 31.17 -26.93 -12.50
C THR A 267 31.83 -25.91 -11.57
N LEU A 268 31.82 -26.17 -10.27
CA LEU A 268 32.56 -25.34 -9.31
C LEU A 268 34.05 -25.24 -9.67
N SER A 269 34.68 -26.34 -10.09
CA SER A 269 36.08 -26.33 -10.55
C SER A 269 36.30 -25.39 -11.73
N THR A 270 35.45 -25.47 -12.76
CA THR A 270 35.58 -24.60 -13.95
C THR A 270 35.35 -23.12 -13.62
N LEU A 271 34.50 -22.80 -12.63
CA LEU A 271 34.34 -21.42 -12.17
C LEU A 271 35.59 -20.92 -11.45
N LYS A 272 36.15 -21.73 -10.56
CA LYS A 272 37.38 -21.40 -9.83
C LYS A 272 38.54 -21.16 -10.79
N GLU A 273 38.68 -22.00 -11.82
CA GLU A 273 39.65 -21.83 -12.91
C GLU A 273 39.44 -20.54 -13.71
N LYS A 274 38.19 -20.15 -13.96
CA LYS A 274 37.83 -18.88 -14.64
C LYS A 274 37.97 -17.63 -13.75
N GLY A 275 38.50 -17.79 -12.54
CA GLY A 275 38.81 -16.70 -11.61
C GLY A 275 37.61 -16.17 -10.83
N TYR A 276 36.50 -16.91 -10.77
CA TYR A 276 35.38 -16.55 -9.90
C TYR A 276 35.80 -16.66 -8.43
N LYS A 277 35.49 -15.62 -7.65
CA LYS A 277 35.88 -15.50 -6.24
C LYS A 277 34.82 -16.02 -5.30
N ALA A 278 33.55 -16.01 -5.70
CA ALA A 278 32.45 -16.61 -4.95
C ALA A 278 31.42 -17.22 -5.91
N ALA A 279 30.73 -18.26 -5.44
CA ALA A 279 29.62 -18.90 -6.13
C ALA A 279 28.39 -19.04 -5.22
N PHE A 280 27.19 -18.76 -5.74
CA PHE A 280 25.92 -19.01 -5.07
C PHE A 280 25.08 -20.03 -5.83
N ILE A 281 24.62 -21.09 -5.16
CA ILE A 281 23.82 -22.16 -5.74
C ILE A 281 22.35 -21.93 -5.40
N GLY A 282 21.57 -21.49 -6.39
CA GLY A 282 20.14 -21.22 -6.28
C GLY A 282 19.31 -21.91 -7.37
N ILE A 283 19.71 -23.14 -7.74
CA ILE A 283 19.11 -23.91 -8.85
C ILE A 283 17.73 -24.53 -8.52
N GLY A 284 17.30 -24.43 -7.26
CA GLY A 284 16.08 -25.06 -6.76
C GLY A 284 16.14 -26.59 -6.77
N LEU A 285 14.96 -27.22 -6.91
CA LEU A 285 14.80 -28.67 -7.06
C LEU A 285 14.31 -28.99 -8.48
N PRO A 286 15.24 -29.27 -9.43
CA PRO A 286 14.92 -29.26 -10.86
C PRO A 286 14.10 -30.44 -11.36
N GLU A 287 14.14 -31.61 -10.71
CA GLU A 287 13.42 -32.81 -11.17
C GLU A 287 12.16 -33.12 -10.37
N PRO A 288 11.11 -33.72 -10.97
CA PRO A 288 9.94 -34.16 -10.23
C PRO A 288 10.25 -35.38 -9.35
N ASN A 289 9.58 -35.47 -8.21
CA ASN A 289 9.59 -36.69 -7.40
C ASN A 289 8.71 -37.77 -8.08
N LYS A 290 9.35 -38.81 -8.64
CA LYS A 290 8.67 -39.85 -9.43
C LYS A 290 8.34 -41.08 -8.61
N ASP A 291 7.22 -41.70 -8.95
CA ASP A 291 6.80 -42.99 -8.41
C ASP A 291 6.94 -44.09 -9.48
N ALA A 292 7.35 -45.29 -9.06
CA ALA A 292 7.57 -46.44 -9.94
C ALA A 292 6.31 -46.85 -10.72
N ILE A 293 5.11 -46.65 -10.15
CA ILE A 293 3.85 -47.03 -10.82
C ILE A 293 3.58 -46.24 -12.11
N PHE A 294 4.26 -45.11 -12.30
CA PHE A 294 4.12 -44.26 -13.49
C PHE A 294 5.25 -44.47 -14.52
N GLN A 295 6.15 -45.42 -14.27
CA GLN A 295 7.26 -45.70 -15.16
C GLN A 295 6.75 -46.08 -16.56
N GLY A 296 7.27 -45.42 -17.59
CA GLY A 296 6.91 -45.66 -18.99
C GLY A 296 5.64 -44.97 -19.48
N LEU A 297 4.89 -44.28 -18.61
CA LEU A 297 3.74 -43.49 -19.05
C LEU A 297 4.17 -42.19 -19.75
N THR A 298 3.43 -41.80 -20.78
CA THR A 298 3.73 -40.62 -21.61
C THR A 298 2.63 -39.57 -21.57
N GLN A 299 2.96 -38.35 -22.01
CA GLN A 299 1.99 -37.25 -22.13
C GLN A 299 0.86 -37.57 -23.12
N ASP A 300 1.15 -38.27 -24.22
CA ASP A 300 0.16 -38.72 -25.21
C ASP A 300 -0.85 -39.73 -24.62
N GLN A 301 -0.40 -40.53 -23.64
CA GLN A 301 -1.28 -41.44 -22.90
C GLN A 301 -2.14 -40.71 -21.86
N GLY A 302 -1.81 -39.46 -21.53
CA GLY A 302 -2.49 -38.64 -20.53
C GLY A 302 -1.75 -38.54 -19.19
N PHE A 303 -0.48 -38.94 -19.09
CA PHE A 303 0.31 -38.81 -17.86
C PHE A 303 1.25 -37.61 -17.88
N TYR A 304 1.27 -36.84 -16.79
CA TYR A 304 2.20 -35.75 -16.57
C TYR A 304 2.74 -35.79 -15.15
N THR A 305 3.98 -35.38 -14.94
CA THR A 305 4.39 -34.82 -13.63
C THR A 305 4.06 -33.33 -13.60
N SER A 306 4.03 -32.71 -12.41
CA SER A 306 3.86 -31.25 -12.31
C SER A 306 4.95 -30.47 -13.06
N LYS A 307 6.19 -30.99 -13.07
CA LYS A 307 7.34 -30.47 -13.81
C LYS A 307 7.24 -30.64 -15.33
N ASP A 308 6.29 -31.45 -15.82
CA ASP A 308 5.91 -31.50 -17.23
C ASP A 308 4.74 -30.54 -17.50
N PHE A 309 3.67 -30.66 -16.70
CA PHE A 309 2.38 -30.02 -16.96
C PHE A 309 2.42 -28.51 -16.77
N LEU A 310 2.85 -28.03 -15.61
CA LEU A 310 2.78 -26.60 -15.27
C LEU A 310 3.67 -25.75 -16.21
N PRO A 311 4.91 -26.15 -16.57
CA PRO A 311 5.68 -25.43 -17.56
C PRO A 311 5.03 -25.33 -18.94
N LEU A 312 4.25 -26.33 -19.38
CA LEU A 312 3.50 -26.25 -20.63
C LEU A 312 2.36 -25.23 -20.52
N VAL A 313 1.62 -25.23 -19.41
CA VAL A 313 0.57 -24.24 -19.15
C VAL A 313 1.15 -22.83 -19.05
N ALA A 314 2.28 -22.66 -18.34
CA ALA A 314 2.98 -21.39 -18.21
C ALA A 314 3.41 -20.86 -19.58
N LYS A 315 4.09 -21.65 -20.42
CA LYS A 315 4.48 -21.25 -21.78
C LYS A 315 3.29 -20.88 -22.67
N GLY A 316 2.14 -21.53 -22.48
CA GLY A 316 0.91 -21.24 -23.24
C GLY A 316 0.07 -20.07 -22.71
N SER A 317 0.37 -19.55 -21.51
CA SER A 317 -0.42 -18.48 -20.86
C SER A 317 0.37 -17.21 -20.53
N LYS A 318 1.70 -17.32 -20.40
CA LYS A 318 2.60 -16.22 -20.01
C LYS A 318 3.27 -15.59 -21.23
N ALA A 319 2.63 -14.55 -21.75
CA ALA A 319 3.18 -13.72 -22.82
C ALA A 319 4.59 -13.18 -22.45
N GLY A 320 5.60 -13.47 -23.29
CA GLY A 320 6.97 -13.03 -23.09
C GLY A 320 7.90 -14.03 -22.38
N MET A 321 7.37 -15.14 -21.83
CA MET A 321 8.20 -16.17 -21.18
C MET A 321 9.05 -16.97 -22.17
N CYS A 322 8.51 -17.32 -23.34
CA CYS A 322 9.21 -18.00 -24.42
C CYS A 322 9.09 -17.18 -25.70
N ALA A 323 10.13 -17.19 -26.55
CA ALA A 323 10.01 -16.72 -27.94
C ALA A 323 9.09 -17.64 -28.78
N CYS A 324 8.88 -18.87 -28.32
CA CYS A 324 8.01 -19.86 -28.92
C CYS A 324 6.54 -19.65 -28.53
N HIS A 325 5.64 -19.67 -29.52
CA HIS A 325 4.20 -19.74 -29.26
C HIS A 325 3.83 -21.18 -28.88
N SER A 326 3.66 -21.46 -27.59
CA SER A 326 3.31 -22.79 -27.12
C SER A 326 1.79 -22.94 -27.01
N PRO A 327 1.18 -23.99 -27.59
CA PRO A 327 -0.23 -24.25 -27.38
C PRO A 327 -0.48 -24.65 -25.92
N LEU A 328 -1.64 -24.27 -25.37
CA LEU A 328 -2.10 -24.84 -24.11
C LEU A 328 -2.29 -26.36 -24.24
N PRO A 329 -1.91 -27.16 -23.22
CA PRO A 329 -2.19 -28.60 -23.21
C PRO A 329 -3.67 -28.87 -23.47
N SER A 330 -3.97 -29.82 -24.37
CA SER A 330 -5.36 -30.22 -24.65
C SER A 330 -5.81 -31.26 -23.64
N ILE A 331 -6.34 -30.80 -22.51
CA ILE A 331 -6.84 -31.67 -21.44
C ILE A 331 -8.36 -31.78 -21.59
N ARG A 332 -8.85 -33.01 -21.76
CA ARG A 332 -10.29 -33.30 -21.87
C ARG A 332 -10.66 -34.41 -20.90
N GLY A 333 -11.92 -34.41 -20.47
CA GLY A 333 -12.44 -35.47 -19.61
C GLY A 333 -12.09 -35.27 -18.14
N VAL A 334 -11.86 -36.36 -17.43
CA VAL A 334 -11.59 -36.40 -15.98
C VAL A 334 -10.09 -36.38 -15.73
N VAL A 335 -9.64 -35.45 -14.90
CA VAL A 335 -8.25 -35.33 -14.47
C VAL A 335 -8.12 -35.80 -13.02
N ILE A 336 -7.13 -36.63 -12.74
CA ILE A 336 -6.67 -36.94 -11.38
C ILE A 336 -5.38 -36.17 -11.13
N VAL A 337 -5.34 -35.37 -10.07
CA VAL A 337 -4.12 -34.74 -9.55
C VAL A 337 -3.74 -35.41 -8.25
N LEU A 338 -2.50 -35.88 -8.14
CA LEU A 338 -2.01 -36.63 -6.99
C LEU A 338 -1.11 -35.76 -6.14
N GLY A 339 -1.54 -35.43 -4.92
CA GLY A 339 -0.79 -34.57 -4.00
C GLY A 339 -1.68 -33.65 -3.17
N ALA A 340 -1.08 -32.98 -2.19
CA ALA A 340 -1.80 -32.09 -1.26
C ALA A 340 -0.98 -30.85 -0.83
N GLY A 341 0.04 -30.47 -1.60
CA GLY A 341 0.76 -29.18 -1.44
C GLY A 341 0.43 -28.24 -2.59
N ASP A 342 0.97 -27.01 -2.56
CA ASP A 342 0.65 -25.93 -3.51
C ASP A 342 0.67 -26.39 -4.98
N THR A 343 1.70 -27.15 -5.36
CA THR A 343 1.84 -27.72 -6.71
C THR A 343 0.62 -28.53 -7.16
N ALA A 344 -0.02 -29.28 -6.26
CA ALA A 344 -1.21 -30.07 -6.59
C ALA A 344 -2.43 -29.17 -6.85
N PHE A 345 -2.60 -28.11 -6.07
CA PHE A 345 -3.70 -27.15 -6.25
C PHE A 345 -3.52 -26.30 -7.51
N ASP A 346 -2.29 -25.90 -7.82
CA ASP A 346 -1.93 -25.26 -9.07
C ASP A 346 -2.17 -26.16 -10.28
N CYS A 347 -1.79 -27.44 -10.20
CA CYS A 347 -2.09 -28.40 -11.25
C CYS A 347 -3.60 -28.56 -11.45
N ALA A 348 -4.38 -28.61 -10.36
CA ALA A 348 -5.82 -28.80 -10.41
C ALA A 348 -6.53 -27.60 -11.08
N THR A 349 -6.25 -26.39 -10.63
CA THR A 349 -6.84 -25.14 -11.17
C THR A 349 -6.36 -24.89 -12.60
N SER A 350 -5.10 -25.20 -12.93
CA SER A 350 -4.56 -25.11 -14.30
C SER A 350 -5.17 -26.13 -15.25
N ALA A 351 -5.51 -27.34 -14.78
CA ALA A 351 -6.20 -28.35 -15.59
C ALA A 351 -7.56 -27.86 -16.10
N LEU A 352 -8.30 -27.09 -15.29
CA LEU A 352 -9.55 -26.45 -15.71
C LEU A 352 -9.33 -25.45 -16.85
N ARG A 353 -8.22 -24.70 -16.84
CA ARG A 353 -7.85 -23.77 -17.93
C ARG A 353 -7.50 -24.51 -19.22
N CYS A 354 -7.03 -25.75 -19.12
CA CYS A 354 -6.75 -26.60 -20.26
C CYS A 354 -7.98 -27.31 -20.86
N GLY A 355 -9.17 -27.17 -20.25
CA GLY A 355 -10.43 -27.74 -20.73
C GLY A 355 -10.90 -28.99 -19.99
N ALA A 356 -10.32 -29.31 -18.82
CA ALA A 356 -10.77 -30.42 -18.00
C ALA A 356 -12.27 -30.30 -17.66
N ARG A 357 -13.02 -31.41 -17.82
CA ARG A 357 -14.45 -31.46 -17.49
C ARG A 357 -14.67 -31.59 -15.98
N ARG A 358 -13.78 -32.31 -15.30
CA ARG A 358 -13.78 -32.51 -13.84
C ARG A 358 -12.37 -32.81 -13.38
N VAL A 359 -12.02 -32.32 -12.19
CA VAL A 359 -10.72 -32.56 -11.56
C VAL A 359 -10.94 -33.20 -10.19
N PHE A 360 -10.21 -34.27 -9.91
CA PHE A 360 -10.11 -34.91 -8.60
C PHE A 360 -8.72 -34.66 -8.04
N ILE A 361 -8.64 -34.06 -6.85
CA ILE A 361 -7.41 -33.94 -6.07
C ILE A 361 -7.39 -35.11 -5.09
N VAL A 362 -6.44 -36.02 -5.27
CA VAL A 362 -6.35 -37.28 -4.54
C VAL A 362 -5.10 -37.27 -3.66
N PHE A 363 -5.27 -37.60 -2.39
CA PHE A 363 -4.18 -37.56 -1.43
C PHE A 363 -4.23 -38.73 -0.44
N ARG A 364 -3.04 -39.25 -0.11
CA ARG A 364 -2.81 -40.44 0.72
C ARG A 364 -3.06 -40.26 2.23
N LYS A 365 -3.65 -39.14 2.64
CA LYS A 365 -3.91 -38.79 4.05
C LYS A 365 -5.29 -38.11 4.19
N GLY A 366 -5.62 -37.59 5.35
CA GLY A 366 -6.86 -36.84 5.58
C GLY A 366 -6.79 -35.37 5.15
N PHE A 367 -7.96 -34.71 5.14
CA PHE A 367 -8.06 -33.26 4.85
C PHE A 367 -7.22 -32.39 5.79
N VAL A 368 -7.14 -32.77 7.07
CA VAL A 368 -6.32 -32.08 8.08
C VAL A 368 -4.81 -32.17 7.82
N ASN A 369 -4.39 -32.98 6.85
CA ASN A 369 -2.99 -33.17 6.45
C ASN A 369 -2.66 -32.51 5.11
N ILE A 370 -3.57 -31.70 4.56
CA ILE A 370 -3.26 -30.83 3.42
C ILE A 370 -2.12 -29.89 3.85
N ARG A 371 -1.09 -29.80 3.01
CA ARG A 371 0.13 -29.01 3.26
C ARG A 371 0.02 -27.59 2.73
N ALA A 372 -0.76 -27.39 1.68
CA ALA A 372 -1.05 -26.05 1.18
C ALA A 372 -1.85 -25.26 2.19
N VAL A 373 -1.64 -23.95 2.23
CA VAL A 373 -2.43 -23.08 3.10
C VAL A 373 -3.91 -23.03 2.71
N PRO A 374 -4.81 -22.71 3.65
CA PRO A 374 -6.25 -22.68 3.38
C PRO A 374 -6.64 -21.80 2.18
N GLU A 375 -5.92 -20.71 1.94
CA GLU A 375 -6.18 -19.80 0.83
C GLU A 375 -5.96 -20.47 -0.53
N GLU A 376 -4.91 -21.27 -0.67
CA GLU A 376 -4.61 -22.01 -1.90
C GLU A 376 -5.60 -23.16 -2.11
N MET A 377 -5.99 -23.84 -1.03
CA MET A 377 -7.05 -24.85 -1.07
C MET A 377 -8.40 -24.26 -1.50
N GLU A 378 -8.75 -23.06 -1.02
CA GLU A 378 -10.04 -22.44 -1.30
C GLU A 378 -10.20 -22.13 -2.79
N LEU A 379 -9.13 -21.76 -3.51
CA LEU A 379 -9.18 -21.52 -4.95
C LEU A 379 -9.67 -22.76 -5.72
N ALA A 380 -9.08 -23.92 -5.46
CA ALA A 380 -9.50 -25.17 -6.11
C ALA A 380 -10.94 -25.58 -5.72
N LYS A 381 -11.32 -25.33 -4.46
CA LYS A 381 -12.65 -25.65 -3.93
C LYS A 381 -13.75 -24.78 -4.52
N GLU A 382 -13.52 -23.47 -4.66
CA GLU A 382 -14.48 -22.56 -5.30
C GLU A 382 -14.72 -22.93 -6.78
N GLU A 383 -13.67 -23.42 -7.44
CA GLU A 383 -13.69 -23.95 -8.80
C GLU A 383 -14.15 -25.42 -8.90
N LYS A 384 -14.77 -25.95 -7.84
CA LYS A 384 -15.43 -27.26 -7.82
C LYS A 384 -14.51 -28.44 -8.14
N CYS A 385 -13.23 -28.33 -7.82
CA CYS A 385 -12.37 -29.50 -7.74
C CYS A 385 -12.88 -30.42 -6.62
N GLU A 386 -12.91 -31.72 -6.88
CA GLU A 386 -13.36 -32.72 -5.91
C GLU A 386 -12.15 -33.26 -5.13
N PHE A 387 -12.32 -33.48 -3.83
CA PHE A 387 -11.24 -33.90 -2.95
C PHE A 387 -11.47 -35.33 -2.48
N LEU A 388 -10.51 -36.23 -2.79
CA LEU A 388 -10.56 -37.63 -2.39
C LEU A 388 -9.41 -37.94 -1.41
N PRO A 389 -9.66 -37.88 -0.10
CA PRO A 389 -8.68 -38.20 0.92
C PRO A 389 -8.44 -39.70 1.03
N PHE A 390 -7.41 -40.09 1.77
CA PHE A 390 -7.11 -41.45 2.18
C PHE A 390 -6.89 -42.44 1.02
N LEU A 391 -6.32 -42.00 -0.09
CA LEU A 391 -6.07 -42.87 -1.26
C LEU A 391 -4.59 -42.87 -1.66
N SER A 392 -3.98 -44.04 -1.66
CA SER A 392 -2.63 -44.26 -2.19
C SER A 392 -2.69 -44.87 -3.60
N PRO A 393 -2.01 -44.27 -4.59
CA PRO A 393 -1.89 -44.82 -5.94
C PRO A 393 -1.36 -46.25 -6.01
N ARG A 394 -2.02 -47.13 -6.78
CA ARG A 394 -1.58 -48.53 -6.96
C ARG A 394 -1.30 -48.94 -8.39
N LYS A 395 -2.19 -48.61 -9.33
CA LYS A 395 -2.04 -49.01 -10.74
C LYS A 395 -2.75 -48.03 -11.69
N VAL A 396 -2.08 -47.65 -12.77
CA VAL A 396 -2.70 -46.91 -13.87
C VAL A 396 -3.21 -47.89 -14.93
N ILE A 397 -4.44 -47.71 -15.39
CA ILE A 397 -5.06 -48.58 -16.40
C ILE A 397 -5.06 -47.86 -17.74
N VAL A 398 -4.30 -48.42 -18.68
CA VAL A 398 -4.18 -47.92 -20.05
C VAL A 398 -4.93 -48.87 -20.99
N LYS A 399 -5.82 -48.32 -21.82
CA LYS A 399 -6.52 -49.05 -22.90
C LYS A 399 -6.46 -48.21 -24.17
N GLY A 400 -6.18 -48.86 -25.30
CA GLY A 400 -6.08 -48.15 -26.59
C GLY A 400 -5.03 -47.04 -26.60
N GLY A 401 -3.95 -47.20 -25.84
CA GLY A 401 -2.89 -46.19 -25.73
C GLY A 401 -3.26 -44.94 -24.93
N ARG A 402 -4.35 -44.96 -24.14
CA ARG A 402 -4.74 -43.85 -23.26
C ARG A 402 -5.09 -44.34 -21.87
N ILE A 403 -4.83 -43.53 -20.85
CA ILE A 403 -5.32 -43.76 -19.50
C ILE A 403 -6.85 -43.71 -19.54
N VAL A 404 -7.48 -44.70 -18.88
CA VAL A 404 -8.94 -44.77 -18.74
C VAL A 404 -9.39 -44.85 -17.28
N ALA A 405 -8.48 -45.20 -16.38
CA ALA A 405 -8.72 -45.26 -14.94
C ALA A 405 -7.41 -45.37 -14.15
N MET A 406 -7.52 -45.13 -12.85
CA MET A 406 -6.47 -45.34 -11.86
C MET A 406 -7.04 -46.10 -10.66
N GLN A 407 -6.31 -47.13 -10.22
CA GLN A 407 -6.61 -47.89 -9.02
C GLN A 407 -5.82 -47.33 -7.84
N PHE A 408 -6.50 -47.24 -6.71
CA PHE A 408 -5.97 -46.83 -5.43
C PHE A 408 -6.27 -47.88 -4.38
N VAL A 409 -5.47 -47.88 -3.32
CA VAL A 409 -5.76 -48.57 -2.05
C VAL A 409 -6.09 -47.53 -0.99
N ARG A 410 -6.97 -47.88 -0.06
CA ARG A 410 -7.29 -47.00 1.07
C ARG A 410 -6.07 -46.87 1.97
N THR A 411 -5.90 -45.69 2.56
CA THR A 411 -4.91 -45.44 3.62
C THR A 411 -5.60 -45.06 4.91
N GLU A 412 -4.97 -45.38 6.03
CA GLU A 412 -5.43 -44.97 7.35
C GLU A 412 -4.26 -44.77 8.31
N GLN A 413 -4.51 -44.06 9.40
CA GLN A 413 -3.53 -43.83 10.46
C GLN A 413 -3.86 -44.75 11.63
N ASP A 414 -2.88 -45.53 12.08
CA ASP A 414 -3.04 -46.37 13.28
C ASP A 414 -2.86 -45.57 14.58
N GLU A 415 -3.05 -46.25 15.72
CA GLU A 415 -2.90 -45.66 17.05
C GLU A 415 -1.51 -45.10 17.35
N THR A 416 -0.48 -45.52 16.60
CA THR A 416 0.90 -45.02 16.73
C THR A 416 1.16 -43.78 15.88
N GLY A 417 0.20 -43.39 15.04
CA GLY A 417 0.33 -42.30 14.08
C GLY A 417 0.97 -42.72 12.75
N LYS A 418 1.30 -44.01 12.57
CA LYS A 418 1.85 -44.54 11.32
C LYS A 418 0.73 -44.70 10.30
N TRP A 419 1.05 -44.43 9.03
CA TRP A 419 0.13 -44.57 7.91
C TRP A 419 0.28 -45.95 7.27
N ASN A 420 -0.83 -46.68 7.17
CA ASN A 420 -0.91 -48.01 6.58
C ASN A 420 -1.77 -47.99 5.30
N GLU A 421 -1.48 -48.90 4.38
CA GLU A 421 -2.24 -49.12 3.15
C GLU A 421 -3.06 -50.40 3.29
N ASP A 422 -4.37 -50.32 3.05
CA ASP A 422 -5.28 -51.46 3.05
C ASP A 422 -5.50 -51.94 1.60
N GLU A 423 -4.82 -53.04 1.27
CA GLU A 423 -4.84 -53.64 -0.07
C GLU A 423 -6.20 -54.28 -0.43
N ASP A 424 -7.03 -54.62 0.56
CA ASP A 424 -8.36 -55.20 0.33
C ASP A 424 -9.39 -54.11 -0.02
N GLN A 425 -9.14 -52.86 0.40
CA GLN A 425 -10.01 -51.71 0.14
C GLN A 425 -9.54 -50.90 -1.07
N MET A 426 -9.83 -51.41 -2.27
CA MET A 426 -9.48 -50.75 -3.53
C MET A 426 -10.55 -49.78 -4.06
N VAL A 427 -10.09 -48.67 -4.65
CA VAL A 427 -10.93 -47.72 -5.42
C VAL A 427 -10.49 -47.70 -6.87
N HIS A 428 -11.45 -47.86 -7.79
CA HIS A 428 -11.22 -47.74 -9.23
C HIS A 428 -11.83 -46.44 -9.74
N LEU A 429 -10.99 -45.40 -9.89
CA LEU A 429 -11.43 -44.08 -10.33
C LEU A 429 -11.19 -43.90 -11.83
N LYS A 430 -12.26 -43.63 -12.59
CA LYS A 430 -12.14 -43.34 -14.03
C LYS A 430 -11.43 -42.00 -14.25
N ALA A 431 -10.48 -41.97 -15.17
CA ALA A 431 -9.70 -40.78 -15.50
C ALA A 431 -9.17 -40.87 -16.93
N ASP A 432 -9.06 -39.72 -17.57
CA ASP A 432 -8.46 -39.56 -18.90
C ASP A 432 -7.03 -39.01 -18.79
N VAL A 433 -6.74 -38.26 -17.72
CA VAL A 433 -5.45 -37.64 -17.45
C VAL A 433 -5.06 -37.84 -15.98
N VAL A 434 -3.78 -38.13 -15.73
CA VAL A 434 -3.18 -38.23 -14.39
C VAL A 434 -2.00 -37.28 -14.29
N ILE A 435 -2.00 -36.43 -13.27
CA ILE A 435 -0.93 -35.47 -12.98
C ILE A 435 -0.33 -35.79 -11.61
N SER A 436 0.94 -36.16 -11.56
CA SER A 436 1.66 -36.39 -10.30
C SER A 436 2.30 -35.09 -9.78
N ALA A 437 1.91 -34.67 -8.57
CA ALA A 437 2.38 -33.46 -7.90
C ALA A 437 3.01 -33.79 -6.52
N PHE A 438 3.90 -34.79 -6.49
CA PHE A 438 4.56 -35.28 -5.26
C PHE A 438 5.73 -34.42 -4.76
N GLY A 439 5.91 -33.23 -5.33
CA GLY A 439 7.05 -32.36 -5.07
C GLY A 439 8.19 -32.59 -6.06
N SER A 440 9.33 -31.99 -5.76
CA SER A 440 10.53 -31.99 -6.61
C SER A 440 11.77 -32.36 -5.79
N VAL A 441 12.83 -32.79 -6.46
CA VAL A 441 14.07 -33.28 -5.86
C VAL A 441 15.29 -32.82 -6.68
N LEU A 442 16.47 -32.96 -6.09
CA LEU A 442 17.75 -32.94 -6.81
C LEU A 442 18.23 -34.38 -6.98
N SER A 443 18.16 -34.90 -8.19
CA SER A 443 18.42 -36.31 -8.51
C SER A 443 19.42 -36.53 -9.65
N ASP A 444 19.61 -35.57 -10.56
CA ASP A 444 20.56 -35.71 -11.66
C ASP A 444 22.01 -35.84 -11.13
N PRO A 445 22.68 -37.01 -11.31
CA PRO A 445 24.05 -37.22 -10.85
C PRO A 445 25.04 -36.21 -11.45
N LYS A 446 24.81 -35.76 -12.69
CA LYS A 446 25.70 -34.81 -13.38
C LYS A 446 25.65 -33.42 -12.74
N VAL A 447 24.52 -33.03 -12.18
CA VAL A 447 24.37 -31.76 -11.44
C VAL A 447 25.03 -31.88 -10.06
N LYS A 448 24.84 -33.01 -9.38
CA LYS A 448 25.50 -33.26 -8.07
C LYS A 448 27.01 -33.32 -8.18
N GLU A 449 27.54 -33.99 -9.20
CA GLU A 449 28.98 -34.09 -9.43
C GLU A 449 29.59 -32.72 -9.80
N ALA A 450 28.85 -31.86 -10.50
CA ALA A 450 29.28 -30.48 -10.80
C ALA A 450 29.47 -29.60 -9.56
N LEU A 451 28.85 -29.99 -8.43
CA LEU A 451 28.96 -29.35 -7.12
C LEU A 451 30.09 -29.94 -6.26
N SER A 452 30.84 -30.92 -6.74
CA SER A 452 31.99 -31.46 -6.01
C SER A 452 33.03 -30.34 -5.73
N PRO A 453 33.64 -30.28 -4.52
CA PRO A 453 33.59 -31.27 -3.44
C PRO A 453 32.64 -30.90 -2.27
N ILE A 454 31.60 -30.07 -2.48
CA ILE A 454 30.75 -29.67 -1.36
C ILE A 454 30.07 -30.89 -0.71
N LYS A 455 29.90 -30.84 0.62
CA LYS A 455 29.18 -31.87 1.36
C LYS A 455 27.69 -31.83 1.04
N PHE A 456 27.09 -33.01 1.00
CA PHE A 456 25.66 -33.20 0.90
C PHE A 456 25.15 -33.83 2.20
N ASN A 457 23.98 -33.38 2.65
CA ASN A 457 23.34 -33.92 3.85
C ASN A 457 22.63 -35.27 3.56
N ARG A 458 22.01 -35.85 4.59
CA ARG A 458 21.28 -37.13 4.50
C ARG A 458 20.12 -37.15 3.48
N TRP A 459 19.63 -35.99 3.07
CA TRP A 459 18.56 -35.84 2.09
C TRP A 459 19.08 -35.73 0.65
N GLY A 460 20.41 -35.78 0.48
CA GLY A 460 21.05 -35.66 -0.83
C GLY A 460 20.99 -34.24 -1.39
N LEU A 461 20.93 -33.23 -0.51
CA LEU A 461 20.98 -31.79 -0.80
C LEU A 461 22.28 -31.17 -0.28
N PRO A 462 22.79 -30.07 -0.87
CA PRO A 462 23.94 -29.33 -0.36
C PRO A 462 23.78 -28.97 1.12
N GLU A 463 24.77 -29.32 1.94
CA GLU A 463 24.82 -28.92 3.34
C GLU A 463 25.35 -27.50 3.46
N VAL A 464 24.65 -26.65 4.22
CA VAL A 464 25.05 -25.27 4.51
C VAL A 464 24.93 -24.98 5.99
N ASP A 465 25.72 -24.03 6.46
CA ASP A 465 25.50 -23.38 7.75
C ASP A 465 24.23 -22.49 7.65
N PRO A 466 23.25 -22.64 8.56
CA PRO A 466 21.94 -22.00 8.44
C PRO A 466 21.97 -20.48 8.70
N GLU A 467 23.02 -19.95 9.33
CA GLU A 467 23.17 -18.52 9.58
C GLU A 467 23.87 -17.84 8.40
N THR A 468 24.90 -18.50 7.85
CA THR A 468 25.78 -17.90 6.83
C THR A 468 25.42 -18.30 5.40
N MET A 469 24.63 -19.36 5.23
CA MET A 469 24.32 -20.02 3.97
C MET A 469 25.56 -20.59 3.24
N GLN A 470 26.68 -20.71 3.95
CA GLN A 470 27.95 -21.19 3.42
C GLN A 470 27.97 -22.71 3.38
N THR A 471 28.46 -23.30 2.29
CA THR A 471 28.67 -24.75 2.18
C THR A 471 29.95 -25.19 2.90
N SER A 472 30.34 -26.46 2.79
CA SER A 472 31.64 -26.92 3.26
C SER A 472 32.84 -26.27 2.56
N GLU A 473 32.63 -25.66 1.39
CA GLU A 473 33.64 -24.88 0.67
C GLU A 473 33.42 -23.38 0.93
N ALA A 474 34.41 -22.71 1.50
CA ALA A 474 34.25 -21.34 2.01
C ALA A 474 33.80 -20.29 0.96
N TRP A 475 34.10 -20.53 -0.31
CA TRP A 475 33.76 -19.64 -1.43
C TRP A 475 32.41 -19.97 -2.09
N VAL A 476 31.73 -21.02 -1.63
CA VAL A 476 30.49 -21.53 -2.22
C VAL A 476 29.37 -21.46 -1.18
N PHE A 477 28.28 -20.83 -1.57
CA PHE A 477 27.08 -20.61 -0.76
C PHE A 477 25.87 -21.22 -1.48
N ALA A 478 24.81 -21.56 -0.77
CA ALA A 478 23.58 -22.08 -1.38
C ALA A 478 22.34 -21.58 -0.64
N GLY A 479 21.23 -21.42 -1.35
CA GLY A 479 19.97 -20.92 -0.77
C GLY A 479 18.75 -21.20 -1.64
N GLY A 480 17.57 -21.14 -1.02
CA GLY A 480 16.29 -21.52 -1.63
C GLY A 480 16.01 -23.02 -1.57
N ASP A 481 15.10 -23.51 -2.41
CA ASP A 481 14.62 -24.90 -2.37
C ASP A 481 15.75 -25.95 -2.40
N VAL A 482 16.90 -25.64 -3.00
CA VAL A 482 18.06 -26.55 -3.08
C VAL A 482 18.64 -26.91 -1.71
N VAL A 483 18.45 -26.05 -0.69
CA VAL A 483 18.87 -26.32 0.70
C VAL A 483 17.85 -27.22 1.42
N GLY A 484 16.59 -27.22 0.98
CA GLY A 484 15.52 -28.04 1.55
C GLY A 484 14.93 -27.51 2.86
N LEU A 485 15.23 -26.27 3.24
CA LEU A 485 14.64 -25.58 4.40
C LEU A 485 13.49 -24.66 3.97
N ALA A 486 13.73 -23.81 2.96
CA ALA A 486 12.73 -22.93 2.39
C ALA A 486 11.61 -23.74 1.69
N ASN A 487 10.36 -23.34 1.91
CA ASN A 487 9.18 -23.88 1.21
C ASN A 487 8.42 -22.81 0.42
N THR A 488 8.84 -21.55 0.52
CA THR A 488 8.17 -20.40 -0.08
C THR A 488 9.12 -19.51 -0.87
N THR A 489 8.55 -18.67 -1.74
CA THR A 489 9.32 -17.65 -2.48
C THR A 489 10.02 -16.69 -1.52
N VAL A 490 9.36 -16.25 -0.44
CA VAL A 490 9.93 -15.25 0.48
C VAL A 490 11.06 -15.81 1.34
N GLU A 491 11.00 -17.09 1.74
CA GLU A 491 12.12 -17.76 2.40
C GLU A 491 13.31 -17.92 1.44
N SER A 492 13.05 -18.33 0.19
CA SER A 492 14.10 -18.40 -0.83
C SER A 492 14.77 -17.04 -1.08
N VAL A 493 13.98 -15.95 -1.10
CA VAL A 493 14.51 -14.58 -1.16
C VAL A 493 15.37 -14.28 0.07
N ASN A 494 14.93 -14.67 1.27
CA ASN A 494 15.68 -14.44 2.49
C ASN A 494 17.00 -15.22 2.51
N ASP A 495 17.02 -16.46 2.05
CA ASP A 495 18.25 -17.24 1.92
C ASP A 495 19.28 -16.51 1.02
N GLY A 496 18.83 -15.94 -0.10
CA GLY A 496 19.67 -15.11 -0.96
C GLY A 496 20.15 -13.82 -0.27
N LYS A 497 19.26 -13.15 0.47
CA LYS A 497 19.57 -11.94 1.27
C LYS A 497 20.65 -12.25 2.31
N GLN A 498 20.45 -13.31 3.08
CA GLN A 498 21.36 -13.76 4.12
C GLN A 498 22.73 -14.13 3.53
N ALA A 499 22.73 -14.95 2.47
CA ALA A 499 23.96 -15.35 1.78
C ALA A 499 24.75 -14.14 1.26
N SER A 500 24.08 -13.10 0.75
CA SER A 500 24.76 -11.92 0.18
C SER A 500 25.69 -11.21 1.19
N TRP A 501 25.29 -11.13 2.46
CA TRP A 501 26.12 -10.52 3.50
C TRP A 501 27.39 -11.34 3.78
N TYR A 502 27.25 -12.66 3.84
CA TYR A 502 28.38 -13.55 4.13
C TYR A 502 29.27 -13.80 2.92
N ILE A 503 28.72 -13.76 1.69
CA ILE A 503 29.51 -13.65 0.46
C ILE A 503 30.30 -12.34 0.50
N HIS A 504 29.68 -11.22 0.89
CA HIS A 504 30.38 -9.95 1.01
C HIS A 504 31.53 -10.03 2.02
N LYS A 505 31.26 -10.53 3.22
CA LYS A 505 32.29 -10.76 4.25
C LYS A 505 33.41 -11.65 3.75
N TYR A 506 33.08 -12.75 3.08
CA TYR A 506 34.06 -13.68 2.52
C TYR A 506 34.94 -13.01 1.45
N VAL A 507 34.33 -12.38 0.44
CA VAL A 507 35.08 -11.73 -0.65
C VAL A 507 35.96 -10.61 -0.12
N GLN A 508 35.48 -9.75 0.77
CA GLN A 508 36.31 -8.70 1.39
C GLN A 508 37.53 -9.31 2.11
N SER A 509 37.34 -10.41 2.85
CA SER A 509 38.45 -11.09 3.53
C SER A 509 39.51 -11.63 2.58
N GLN A 510 39.13 -12.09 1.38
CA GLN A 510 40.07 -12.56 0.35
C GLN A 510 40.94 -11.44 -0.23
N TYR A 511 40.50 -10.18 -0.10
CA TYR A 511 41.22 -8.98 -0.51
C TYR A 511 41.83 -8.22 0.69
N GLY A 512 41.91 -8.86 1.87
CA GLY A 512 42.53 -8.27 3.07
C GLY A 512 41.71 -7.15 3.73
N ALA A 513 40.43 -7.02 3.40
CA ALA A 513 39.53 -6.04 3.99
C ALA A 513 38.60 -6.69 5.03
N SER A 514 38.27 -5.92 6.08
CA SER A 514 37.27 -6.30 7.08
C SER A 514 35.93 -5.61 6.82
N VAL A 515 34.84 -6.25 7.24
CA VAL A 515 33.48 -5.68 7.22
C VAL A 515 33.01 -5.43 8.64
N SER A 516 31.96 -4.62 8.81
CA SER A 516 31.34 -4.37 10.11
C SER A 516 30.84 -5.67 10.76
N ALA A 517 30.90 -5.75 12.09
CA ALA A 517 30.42 -6.92 12.82
C ALA A 517 28.89 -7.06 12.72
N LYS A 518 28.19 -5.92 12.67
CA LYS A 518 26.75 -5.84 12.46
C LYS A 518 26.45 -5.85 10.96
N PRO A 519 25.53 -6.70 10.46
CA PRO A 519 25.10 -6.66 9.07
C PRO A 519 24.52 -5.30 8.65
N GLU A 520 25.01 -4.78 7.52
CA GLU A 520 24.65 -3.47 6.96
C GLU A 520 24.30 -3.61 5.46
N LEU A 521 23.31 -4.46 5.15
CA LEU A 521 22.79 -4.57 3.79
C LEU A 521 22.12 -3.26 3.36
N PRO A 522 22.46 -2.68 2.20
CA PRO A 522 21.87 -1.41 1.77
C PRO A 522 20.40 -1.53 1.38
N LEU A 523 19.67 -0.43 1.58
CA LEU A 523 18.26 -0.27 1.19
C LEU A 523 18.09 -0.24 -0.35
N PHE A 524 16.84 -0.21 -0.79
CA PHE A 524 16.47 0.02 -2.19
C PHE A 524 16.43 1.51 -2.50
N TYR A 525 17.05 1.94 -3.59
CA TYR A 525 17.10 3.35 -4.01
C TYR A 525 16.62 3.56 -5.44
N THR A 526 16.01 4.72 -5.70
CA THR A 526 15.59 5.18 -7.04
C THR A 526 15.96 6.65 -7.25
N PRO A 527 15.81 7.22 -8.47
CA PRO A 527 16.04 8.64 -8.70
C PRO A 527 15.18 9.57 -7.83
N ILE A 528 14.03 9.10 -7.32
CA ILE A 528 13.19 9.87 -6.39
C ILE A 528 13.97 10.20 -5.10
N ASP A 529 14.83 9.30 -4.61
CA ASP A 529 15.59 9.53 -3.38
C ASP A 529 16.52 10.74 -3.46
N LEU A 530 16.94 11.10 -4.67
CA LEU A 530 17.84 12.22 -4.96
C LEU A 530 17.13 13.57 -5.01
N VAL A 531 15.79 13.60 -4.97
CA VAL A 531 15.02 14.84 -5.02
C VAL A 531 15.29 15.69 -3.78
N ASP A 532 15.68 16.94 -4.02
CA ASP A 532 15.87 17.93 -2.98
C ASP A 532 14.52 18.46 -2.50
N ILE A 533 14.26 18.27 -1.20
CA ILE A 533 13.07 18.77 -0.49
C ILE A 533 13.43 19.84 0.54
N SER A 534 14.65 20.37 0.52
CA SER A 534 15.03 21.50 1.37
C SER A 534 14.28 22.77 0.98
N VAL A 535 14.17 23.69 1.94
CA VAL A 535 13.51 24.99 1.73
C VAL A 535 14.15 26.06 2.60
N GLU A 536 14.24 27.27 2.08
CA GLU A 536 14.64 28.45 2.85
C GLU A 536 13.43 29.31 3.19
N MET A 537 13.30 29.71 4.46
CA MET A 537 12.22 30.57 4.92
C MET A 537 12.74 31.52 6.01
N ALA A 538 12.49 32.82 5.85
CA ALA A 538 12.93 33.86 6.78
C ALA A 538 14.45 33.83 7.09
N GLY A 539 15.27 33.43 6.11
CA GLY A 539 16.73 33.30 6.24
C GLY A 539 17.20 31.99 6.89
N LEU A 540 16.28 31.11 7.30
CA LEU A 540 16.59 29.82 7.88
C LEU A 540 16.52 28.73 6.81
N LYS A 541 17.49 27.81 6.81
CA LYS A 541 17.55 26.68 5.87
C LYS A 541 17.06 25.42 6.55
N PHE A 542 16.01 24.82 5.99
CA PHE A 542 15.41 23.59 6.48
C PHE A 542 15.81 22.45 5.55
N ILE A 543 16.38 21.37 6.10
CA ILE A 543 16.76 20.16 5.33
C ILE A 543 15.54 19.46 4.70
N ASN A 544 14.36 19.65 5.29
CA ASN A 544 13.05 19.27 4.76
C ASN A 544 11.97 20.15 5.42
N PRO A 545 10.76 20.30 4.84
CA PRO A 545 9.79 21.27 5.32
C PRO A 545 8.96 20.77 6.51
N PHE A 546 9.23 19.59 7.06
CA PHE A 546 8.40 18.98 8.11
C PHE A 546 9.03 19.17 9.49
N GLY A 547 8.20 19.55 10.47
CA GLY A 547 8.67 19.78 11.83
C GLY A 547 7.65 19.48 12.91
N LEU A 548 8.15 19.28 14.13
CA LEU A 548 7.29 19.10 15.30
C LEU A 548 6.65 20.43 15.69
N ALA A 549 5.32 20.45 15.83
CA ALA A 549 4.61 21.59 16.41
C ALA A 549 4.88 21.70 17.92
N SER A 550 4.74 22.91 18.48
CA SER A 550 4.76 23.13 19.94
C SER A 550 3.56 22.44 20.62
N ALA A 551 3.73 21.18 21.02
CA ALA A 551 2.67 20.30 21.49
C ALA A 551 3.22 19.06 22.24
N THR A 552 2.35 18.07 22.51
CA THR A 552 2.68 16.80 23.19
C THR A 552 3.89 16.06 22.60
N PRO A 553 4.09 15.98 21.25
CA PRO A 553 5.28 15.34 20.69
C PRO A 553 6.61 16.04 21.04
N ALA A 554 6.54 17.28 21.56
CA ALA A 554 7.68 18.07 22.01
C ALA A 554 7.62 18.36 23.54
N THR A 555 6.97 17.50 24.34
CA THR A 555 6.87 17.68 25.81
C THR A 555 8.23 17.74 26.51
N SER A 556 9.26 17.07 25.99
CA SER A 556 10.61 17.01 26.57
C SER A 556 11.68 17.07 25.47
N THR A 557 12.85 17.58 25.81
CA THR A 557 14.02 17.72 24.92
C THR A 557 14.49 16.40 24.33
N SER A 558 14.45 15.32 25.12
CA SER A 558 14.79 13.96 24.66
C SER A 558 13.85 13.43 23.58
N MET A 559 12.64 13.97 23.48
CA MET A 559 11.70 13.64 22.40
C MET A 559 12.09 14.37 21.11
N ILE A 560 12.46 15.64 21.21
CA ILE A 560 12.95 16.44 20.08
C ILE A 560 14.25 15.83 19.53
N ARG A 561 15.19 15.45 20.41
CA ARG A 561 16.43 14.74 20.03
C ARG A 561 16.13 13.51 19.17
N ARG A 562 15.25 12.62 19.64
CA ARG A 562 14.86 11.41 18.90
C ARG A 562 14.12 11.70 17.59
N ALA A 563 13.40 12.81 17.52
CA ALA A 563 12.78 13.25 16.28
C ALA A 563 13.84 13.75 15.26
N PHE A 564 14.86 14.48 15.70
CA PHE A 564 15.99 14.83 14.83
C PHE A 564 16.79 13.61 14.38
N GLU A 565 17.05 12.66 15.28
CA GLU A 565 17.65 11.36 14.93
C GLU A 565 16.82 10.59 13.89
N ALA A 566 15.50 10.71 13.92
CA ALA A 566 14.60 10.11 12.92
C ALA A 566 14.55 10.90 11.59
N GLY A 567 15.03 12.15 11.55
CA GLY A 567 15.13 12.96 10.32
C GLY A 567 14.15 14.15 10.22
N TRP A 568 13.49 14.56 11.30
CA TRP A 568 12.62 15.75 11.29
C TRP A 568 13.44 17.03 11.02
N GLY A 569 13.02 17.85 10.04
CA GLY A 569 13.80 19.01 9.61
C GLY A 569 13.85 20.15 10.63
N PHE A 570 12.81 20.29 11.46
CA PHE A 570 12.77 21.25 12.54
C PHE A 570 11.86 20.81 13.70
N ALA A 571 12.00 21.47 14.85
CA ALA A 571 11.11 21.24 15.99
C ALA A 571 10.89 22.51 16.78
N LEU A 572 9.67 22.64 17.29
CA LEU A 572 9.30 23.66 18.26
C LEU A 572 9.48 23.08 19.67
N THR A 573 10.01 23.86 20.61
CA THR A 573 9.86 23.52 22.02
C THR A 573 8.38 23.58 22.40
N LYS A 574 7.94 22.78 23.39
CA LYS A 574 6.65 23.05 24.03
C LYS A 574 6.70 24.46 24.61
N THR A 575 5.64 25.25 24.39
CA THR A 575 5.59 26.65 24.84
C THR A 575 6.00 26.74 26.30
N PHE A 576 6.93 27.62 26.65
CA PHE A 576 7.33 27.86 28.03
C PHE A 576 7.24 29.35 28.36
N SER A 577 7.26 29.66 29.65
CA SER A 577 7.09 31.00 30.20
C SER A 577 8.16 31.29 31.25
N LEU A 578 8.19 32.51 31.78
CA LEU A 578 8.98 32.86 32.95
C LEU A 578 8.48 32.06 34.19
N ASP A 579 9.36 31.87 35.17
CA ASP A 579 9.05 31.03 36.34
C ASP A 579 7.84 31.55 37.16
N LYS A 580 7.59 32.87 37.12
CA LYS A 580 6.41 33.49 37.74
C LYS A 580 5.08 33.06 37.11
N ASP A 581 5.12 32.59 35.86
CA ASP A 581 3.96 32.18 35.07
C ASP A 581 3.87 30.65 34.99
N ILE A 582 4.53 29.93 35.90
CA ILE A 582 4.49 28.48 35.98
C ILE A 582 3.04 27.96 36.06
N VAL A 583 2.82 26.81 35.46
CA VAL A 583 1.51 26.16 35.39
C VAL A 583 1.56 24.74 35.90
N THR A 584 0.38 24.21 36.20
CA THR A 584 0.17 22.81 36.54
C THR A 584 -0.98 22.29 35.69
N ASN A 585 -0.75 21.21 34.96
CA ASN A 585 -1.77 20.59 34.14
C ASN A 585 -2.79 19.82 34.99
N VAL A 586 -4.02 19.72 34.47
CA VAL A 586 -5.05 18.82 35.01
C VAL A 586 -5.03 17.45 34.33
N SER A 587 -5.80 16.50 34.86
CA SER A 587 -5.98 15.17 34.25
C SER A 587 -7.39 14.61 34.53
N PRO A 588 -8.04 13.95 33.56
CA PRO A 588 -7.62 13.75 32.16
C PRO A 588 -7.64 15.07 31.36
N ARG A 589 -6.80 15.19 30.34
CA ARG A 589 -6.65 16.46 29.57
C ARG A 589 -6.54 16.33 28.05
N ILE A 590 -6.29 15.13 27.51
CA ILE A 590 -6.25 14.88 26.07
C ILE A 590 -7.17 13.71 25.79
N ILE A 591 -8.08 13.86 24.83
CA ILE A 591 -9.07 12.85 24.47
C ILE A 591 -9.16 12.68 22.96
N ARG A 592 -9.63 11.50 22.52
CA ARG A 592 -9.93 11.25 21.10
C ARG A 592 -11.09 12.13 20.61
N GLY A 593 -11.10 12.37 19.31
CA GLY A 593 -12.18 13.05 18.61
C GLY A 593 -13.43 12.20 18.45
N THR A 594 -14.61 12.82 18.46
CA THR A 594 -15.91 12.21 18.09
C THR A 594 -16.31 12.55 16.65
N THR A 595 -15.46 13.30 15.94
CA THR A 595 -15.70 13.92 14.63
C THR A 595 -15.91 12.94 13.48
N SER A 596 -15.57 11.67 13.66
CA SER A 596 -15.77 10.60 12.67
C SER A 596 -16.46 9.37 13.27
N GLY A 597 -17.36 9.61 14.23
CA GLY A 597 -18.16 8.57 14.86
C GLY A 597 -17.36 7.68 15.84
N PRO A 598 -17.90 6.49 16.18
CA PRO A 598 -17.33 5.57 17.17
C PRO A 598 -16.19 4.71 16.58
N MET A 599 -15.27 5.31 15.82
CA MET A 599 -14.08 4.63 15.29
C MET A 599 -12.90 4.81 16.25
N TYR A 600 -12.42 3.70 16.83
CA TYR A 600 -11.30 3.68 17.78
C TYR A 600 -10.00 3.21 17.12
N GLY A 601 -8.88 3.36 17.82
CA GLY A 601 -7.57 2.93 17.33
C GLY A 601 -6.95 3.93 16.33
N PRO A 602 -6.34 3.46 15.23
CA PRO A 602 -5.51 4.28 14.36
C PRO A 602 -6.29 5.40 13.67
N GLY A 603 -5.59 6.49 13.34
CA GLY A 603 -6.13 7.55 12.48
C GLY A 603 -7.32 8.30 13.07
N GLN A 604 -7.29 8.61 14.38
CA GLN A 604 -8.30 9.49 14.98
C GLN A 604 -8.36 10.81 14.21
N SER A 605 -9.55 11.14 13.69
CA SER A 605 -9.77 12.33 12.86
C SER A 605 -9.54 13.64 13.61
N SER A 606 -9.65 13.63 14.94
CA SER A 606 -9.25 14.74 15.78
C SER A 606 -8.85 14.27 17.17
N PHE A 607 -8.25 15.21 17.91
CA PHE A 607 -8.15 15.15 19.37
C PHE A 607 -8.71 16.44 19.94
N LEU A 608 -9.13 16.42 21.20
CA LEU A 608 -9.33 17.64 21.98
C LEU A 608 -8.41 17.62 23.19
N ASN A 609 -7.78 18.77 23.46
CA ASN A 609 -6.94 18.95 24.64
C ASN A 609 -7.36 20.17 25.47
N ILE A 610 -7.20 20.06 26.78
CA ILE A 610 -7.22 21.16 27.74
C ILE A 610 -5.84 21.29 28.43
N GLU A 611 -4.77 20.99 27.69
CA GLU A 611 -3.39 21.02 28.18
C GLU A 611 -2.79 22.43 28.10
N LEU A 612 -2.17 22.89 29.17
CA LEU A 612 -1.55 24.21 29.24
C LEU A 612 -0.20 24.25 28.48
N ILE A 613 0.57 25.32 28.71
CA ILE A 613 1.98 25.39 28.31
C ILE A 613 2.83 24.36 29.10
N SER A 614 4.12 24.30 28.82
CA SER A 614 5.05 23.39 29.48
C SER A 614 5.04 23.59 31.00
N GLU A 615 4.99 22.48 31.74
CA GLU A 615 5.25 22.47 33.19
C GLU A 615 6.76 22.54 33.51
N LYS A 616 7.62 22.47 32.49
CA LYS A 616 9.07 22.63 32.63
C LYS A 616 9.46 24.09 32.51
N THR A 617 10.45 24.50 33.30
CA THR A 617 10.88 25.91 33.44
C THR A 617 11.55 26.45 32.18
N ALA A 618 11.64 27.78 32.08
CA ALA A 618 12.43 28.42 31.03
C ALA A 618 13.91 27.99 31.07
N ALA A 619 14.48 27.76 32.27
CA ALA A 619 15.86 27.30 32.41
C ALA A 619 16.08 25.94 31.75
N TYR A 620 15.17 24.98 31.98
CA TYR A 620 15.21 23.68 31.31
C TYR A 620 15.23 23.82 29.79
N TRP A 621 14.31 24.63 29.25
CA TRP A 621 14.17 24.77 27.80
C TRP A 621 15.34 25.51 27.17
N CYS A 622 15.85 26.58 27.79
CA CYS A 622 16.99 27.31 27.27
C CYS A 622 18.23 26.40 27.22
N GLN A 623 18.56 25.71 28.32
CA GLN A 623 19.68 24.75 28.31
C GLN A 623 19.47 23.65 27.25
N SER A 624 18.25 23.16 27.13
CA SER A 624 17.89 22.13 26.14
C SER A 624 18.06 22.59 24.70
N VAL A 625 17.73 23.85 24.38
CA VAL A 625 17.94 24.42 23.05
C VAL A 625 19.44 24.49 22.75
N THR A 626 20.26 24.92 23.71
CA THR A 626 21.72 24.94 23.58
C THR A 626 22.27 23.54 23.27
N GLU A 627 21.83 22.52 24.01
CA GLU A 627 22.21 21.12 23.78
C GLU A 627 21.77 20.61 22.40
N LEU A 628 20.51 20.86 22.01
CA LEU A 628 19.99 20.43 20.72
C LEU A 628 20.72 21.08 19.54
N LYS A 629 21.03 22.38 19.61
CA LYS A 629 21.75 23.08 18.55
C LYS A 629 23.23 22.73 18.48
N ALA A 630 23.84 22.37 19.59
CA ALA A 630 25.21 21.83 19.60
C ALA A 630 25.28 20.49 18.87
N ASP A 631 24.30 19.60 19.09
CA ASP A 631 24.31 18.24 18.53
C ASP A 631 23.71 18.16 17.12
N PHE A 632 22.77 19.06 16.79
CA PHE A 632 22.04 19.08 15.53
C PHE A 632 22.08 20.49 14.90
N PRO A 633 23.25 20.94 14.40
CA PRO A 633 23.41 22.28 13.88
C PRO A 633 22.51 22.58 12.66
N ASP A 634 22.25 21.58 11.83
CA ASP A 634 21.45 21.70 10.59
C ASP A 634 19.94 21.56 10.82
N ASN A 635 19.50 21.08 11.99
CA ASN A 635 18.08 20.98 12.34
C ASN A 635 17.65 22.28 13.02
N ILE A 636 16.54 22.85 12.54
CA ILE A 636 16.05 24.14 13.06
C ILE A 636 15.31 23.93 14.38
N VAL A 637 15.71 24.65 15.43
CA VAL A 637 15.06 24.65 16.75
C VAL A 637 14.41 26.01 16.98
N ILE A 638 13.08 26.01 17.11
CA ILE A 638 12.29 27.22 17.33
C ILE A 638 11.77 27.22 18.77
N ALA A 639 12.18 28.20 19.57
CA ALA A 639 11.72 28.32 20.96
C ALA A 639 10.31 28.93 21.01
N SER A 640 9.33 28.13 21.41
CA SER A 640 7.95 28.60 21.61
C SER A 640 7.82 29.24 22.99
N ILE A 641 7.42 30.50 23.04
CA ILE A 641 7.36 31.29 24.28
C ILE A 641 6.03 32.01 24.46
N MET A 642 5.66 32.26 25.71
CA MET A 642 4.44 32.98 26.07
C MET A 642 4.61 33.75 27.37
N CYS A 643 4.17 35.01 27.37
CA CYS A 643 4.08 35.86 28.55
C CYS A 643 2.69 36.52 28.63
N SER A 644 2.38 37.12 29.78
CA SER A 644 1.28 38.08 29.91
C SER A 644 1.47 39.29 28.98
N TYR A 645 0.46 40.14 28.82
CA TYR A 645 0.60 41.39 28.07
C TYR A 645 1.48 42.42 28.80
N ASN A 646 2.78 42.12 28.90
CA ASN A 646 3.78 42.89 29.60
C ASN A 646 5.06 42.98 28.77
N LYS A 647 5.47 44.21 28.46
CA LYS A 647 6.65 44.47 27.63
C LYS A 647 7.93 43.86 28.20
N ASN A 648 8.17 43.99 29.50
CA ASN A 648 9.39 43.52 30.14
C ASN A 648 9.47 42.00 30.10
N ASP A 649 8.36 41.32 30.36
CA ASP A 649 8.30 39.85 30.35
C ASP A 649 8.59 39.27 28.98
N TRP A 650 7.95 39.83 27.93
CA TRP A 650 8.24 39.42 26.54
C TRP A 650 9.68 39.71 26.16
N THR A 651 10.23 40.86 26.59
CA THR A 651 11.63 41.23 26.32
C THR A 651 12.60 40.26 26.99
N GLU A 652 12.39 39.96 28.28
CA GLU A 652 13.24 39.06 29.07
C GLU A 652 13.23 37.64 28.51
N LEU A 653 12.04 37.07 28.30
CA LEU A 653 11.90 35.70 27.85
C LEU A 653 12.40 35.51 26.41
N ALA A 654 12.16 36.49 25.52
CA ALA A 654 12.67 36.45 24.16
C ALA A 654 14.20 36.49 24.13
N LYS A 655 14.84 37.38 24.88
CA LYS A 655 16.30 37.45 24.99
C LYS A 655 16.88 36.15 25.54
N LYS A 656 16.33 35.64 26.66
CA LYS A 656 16.79 34.38 27.25
C LYS A 656 16.70 33.20 26.26
N SER A 657 15.69 33.21 25.40
CA SER A 657 15.50 32.19 24.36
C SER A 657 16.47 32.38 23.19
N GLU A 658 16.75 33.62 22.77
CA GLU A 658 17.79 33.91 21.77
C GLU A 658 19.18 33.53 22.28
N ASP A 659 19.52 33.93 23.51
CA ASP A 659 20.79 33.64 24.18
C ASP A 659 21.06 32.13 24.32
N SER A 660 20.01 31.31 24.28
CA SER A 660 20.11 29.85 24.30
C SER A 660 20.61 29.24 22.99
N GLY A 661 20.64 30.03 21.91
CA GLY A 661 21.02 29.59 20.57
C GLY A 661 19.84 29.14 19.70
N ALA A 662 18.60 29.46 20.06
CA ALA A 662 17.44 29.16 19.22
C ALA A 662 17.59 29.79 17.84
N ASP A 663 17.26 29.07 16.76
CA ASP A 663 17.34 29.62 15.40
C ASP A 663 16.24 30.67 15.16
N ALA A 664 15.11 30.53 15.86
CA ALA A 664 13.99 31.46 15.83
C ALA A 664 13.10 31.32 17.08
N LEU A 665 12.17 32.27 17.23
CA LEU A 665 11.13 32.22 18.27
C LEU A 665 9.73 32.00 17.66
N GLU A 666 8.84 31.31 18.38
CA GLU A 666 7.41 31.27 18.08
C GLU A 666 6.63 31.89 19.25
N LEU A 667 5.95 33.00 19.00
CA LEU A 667 5.16 33.70 20.02
C LEU A 667 3.78 33.05 20.10
N ASN A 668 3.51 32.31 21.19
CA ASN A 668 2.23 31.65 21.37
C ASN A 668 1.18 32.64 21.87
N LEU A 669 0.42 33.22 20.95
CA LEU A 669 -0.67 34.16 21.23
C LEU A 669 -2.04 33.48 21.17
N SER A 670 -2.10 32.15 21.22
CA SER A 670 -3.24 31.43 20.65
C SER A 670 -3.82 30.30 21.48
N CYS A 671 -3.23 30.00 22.64
CA CYS A 671 -3.75 28.94 23.52
C CYS A 671 -5.22 29.24 23.93
N PRO A 672 -6.21 28.44 23.51
CA PRO A 672 -7.62 28.78 23.69
C PRO A 672 -8.17 28.51 25.10
N HIS A 673 -7.40 27.85 25.96
CA HIS A 673 -7.85 27.39 27.27
C HIS A 673 -6.82 27.68 28.38
N GLY A 674 -7.32 28.02 29.57
CA GLY A 674 -6.56 28.25 30.82
C GLY A 674 -5.59 29.43 30.84
N MET A 675 -5.15 29.93 29.68
CA MET A 675 -4.21 31.04 29.55
C MET A 675 -4.89 32.39 29.32
N GLY A 676 -6.04 32.40 28.64
CA GLY A 676 -6.84 33.61 28.45
C GLY A 676 -7.24 34.26 29.77
N GLU A 677 -7.55 33.44 30.79
CA GLU A 677 -7.88 33.86 32.15
C GLU A 677 -6.72 34.57 32.86
N ARG A 678 -5.48 34.40 32.38
CA ARG A 678 -4.27 35.05 32.87
C ARG A 678 -3.81 36.22 31.99
N GLY A 679 -4.65 36.66 31.04
CA GLY A 679 -4.29 37.68 30.06
C GLY A 679 -3.22 37.21 29.06
N MET A 680 -3.10 35.91 28.84
CA MET A 680 -2.13 35.26 27.94
C MET A 680 -2.84 34.49 26.83
N GLY A 681 -2.08 34.03 25.83
CA GLY A 681 -2.61 33.19 24.76
C GLY A 681 -3.75 33.87 24.01
N LEU A 682 -4.91 33.19 23.90
CA LEU A 682 -6.07 33.66 23.12
C LEU A 682 -6.53 35.08 23.47
N ALA A 683 -6.37 35.51 24.73
CA ALA A 683 -6.71 36.86 25.17
C ALA A 683 -5.92 37.95 24.41
N CYS A 684 -4.70 37.64 23.96
CA CYS A 684 -3.89 38.53 23.14
C CYS A 684 -4.11 38.30 21.64
N GLY A 685 -4.13 37.03 21.18
CA GLY A 685 -4.13 36.72 19.74
C GLY A 685 -5.43 36.99 18.99
N GLN A 686 -6.49 37.38 19.69
CA GLN A 686 -7.76 37.80 19.09
C GLN A 686 -7.83 39.30 18.79
N ASP A 687 -6.88 40.08 19.30
CA ASP A 687 -6.84 41.53 19.14
C ASP A 687 -5.62 41.96 18.30
N PRO A 688 -5.83 42.56 17.11
CA PRO A 688 -4.74 43.06 16.27
C PRO A 688 -3.79 44.02 17.00
N GLU A 689 -4.29 44.88 17.89
CA GLU A 689 -3.44 45.85 18.60
C GLU A 689 -2.47 45.17 19.57
N LEU A 690 -2.97 44.22 20.37
CA LEU A 690 -2.15 43.48 21.31
C LEU A 690 -1.07 42.67 20.59
N VAL A 691 -1.44 41.98 19.49
CA VAL A 691 -0.49 41.22 18.66
C VAL A 691 0.60 42.12 18.08
N ARG A 692 0.22 43.29 17.54
CA ARG A 692 1.18 44.26 16.99
C ARG A 692 2.18 44.72 18.06
N ASN A 693 1.69 45.03 19.26
CA ASN A 693 2.52 45.53 20.35
C ASN A 693 3.48 44.46 20.88
N ILE A 694 3.00 43.23 21.08
CA ILE A 694 3.85 42.10 21.49
C ILE A 694 4.96 41.86 20.46
N CYS A 695 4.61 41.78 19.17
CA CYS A 695 5.59 41.60 18.10
C CYS A 695 6.62 42.74 18.09
N ARG A 696 6.18 43.99 18.30
CA ARG A 696 7.08 45.15 18.37
C ARG A 696 8.05 45.04 19.54
N TRP A 697 7.59 44.60 20.71
CA TRP A 697 8.45 44.42 21.88
C TRP A 697 9.50 43.33 21.63
N VAL A 698 9.09 42.19 21.08
CA VAL A 698 10.02 41.09 20.76
C VAL A 698 11.01 41.51 19.68
N ARG A 699 10.57 42.19 18.61
CA ARG A 699 11.46 42.68 17.54
C ARG A 699 12.55 43.62 18.05
N GLN A 700 12.23 44.45 19.06
CA GLN A 700 13.19 45.33 19.73
C GLN A 700 14.13 44.57 20.68
N ALA A 701 13.73 43.38 21.14
CA ALA A 701 14.45 42.60 22.12
C ALA A 701 15.49 41.66 21.49
N VAL A 702 15.17 41.06 20.34
CA VAL A 702 16.00 40.01 19.69
C VAL A 702 16.37 40.36 18.25
N GLN A 703 17.42 39.72 17.74
CA GLN A 703 17.88 39.79 16.34
C GLN A 703 17.41 38.61 15.49
N ILE A 704 17.33 37.41 16.06
CA ILE A 704 16.84 36.21 15.36
C ILE A 704 15.41 36.38 14.82
N PRO A 705 15.01 35.63 13.79
CA PRO A 705 13.64 35.64 13.30
C PRO A 705 12.63 35.21 14.37
N PHE A 706 11.42 35.76 14.32
CA PHE A 706 10.32 35.25 15.13
C PHE A 706 8.99 35.23 14.37
N PHE A 707 8.12 34.30 14.78
CA PHE A 707 6.84 34.04 14.15
C PHE A 707 5.71 34.15 15.18
N ALA A 708 4.65 34.89 14.85
CA ALA A 708 3.46 34.92 15.71
C ALA A 708 2.55 33.73 15.40
N LYS A 709 2.30 32.86 16.39
CA LYS A 709 1.33 31.75 16.23
C LYS A 709 -0.08 32.27 16.40
N LEU A 710 -0.89 32.14 15.35
CA LEU A 710 -2.23 32.70 15.24
C LEU A 710 -3.31 31.70 15.63
N THR A 711 -4.39 32.23 16.20
CA THR A 711 -5.55 31.44 16.61
C THR A 711 -6.54 31.43 15.46
N PRO A 712 -7.16 30.28 15.13
CA PRO A 712 -8.24 30.25 14.15
C PRO A 712 -9.55 30.81 14.72
N ASN A 713 -9.61 31.09 16.03
CA ASN A 713 -10.81 31.49 16.76
C ASN A 713 -11.04 33.02 16.68
N VAL A 714 -10.98 33.57 15.48
CA VAL A 714 -11.16 34.99 15.17
C VAL A 714 -12.04 35.15 13.93
N THR A 715 -12.74 36.28 13.84
CA THR A 715 -13.56 36.60 12.67
C THR A 715 -12.69 36.80 11.42
N ASP A 716 -11.60 37.57 11.55
CA ASP A 716 -10.65 37.83 10.47
C ASP A 716 -9.21 37.59 10.90
N ILE A 717 -8.68 36.42 10.54
CA ILE A 717 -7.29 36.06 10.84
C ILE A 717 -6.27 36.88 10.04
N VAL A 718 -6.68 37.46 8.90
CA VAL A 718 -5.79 38.30 8.08
C VAL A 718 -5.44 39.59 8.82
N SER A 719 -6.40 40.19 9.54
CA SER A 719 -6.14 41.36 10.38
C SER A 719 -5.06 41.10 11.43
N ILE A 720 -5.09 39.93 12.09
CA ILE A 720 -4.10 39.53 13.09
C ILE A 720 -2.73 39.26 12.45
N ALA A 721 -2.70 38.54 11.32
CA ALA A 721 -1.48 38.28 10.58
C ALA A 721 -0.80 39.58 10.11
N ARG A 722 -1.60 40.53 9.63
CA ARG A 722 -1.14 41.87 9.23
C ARG A 722 -0.56 42.63 10.42
N ALA A 723 -1.25 42.61 11.55
CA ALA A 723 -0.77 43.24 12.77
C ALA A 723 0.56 42.65 13.28
N ALA A 724 0.73 41.33 13.20
CA ALA A 724 2.00 40.67 13.51
C ALA A 724 3.12 41.15 12.58
N LYS A 725 2.86 41.21 11.26
CA LYS A 725 3.80 41.74 10.26
C LYS A 725 4.17 43.20 10.54
N GLU A 726 3.18 44.06 10.82
CA GLU A 726 3.38 45.48 11.20
C GLU A 726 4.16 45.65 12.51
N GLY A 727 4.05 44.69 13.43
CA GLY A 727 4.85 44.64 14.64
C GLY A 727 6.29 44.16 14.42
N GLY A 728 6.63 43.69 13.21
CA GLY A 728 7.98 43.25 12.86
C GLY A 728 8.20 41.73 12.95
N ALA A 729 7.14 40.93 13.02
CA ALA A 729 7.27 39.47 12.89
C ALA A 729 7.83 39.10 11.51
N ASN A 730 8.70 38.09 11.47
CA ASN A 730 9.30 37.58 10.22
C ASN A 730 8.37 36.61 9.48
N GLY A 731 7.25 36.25 10.10
CA GLY A 731 6.24 35.35 9.55
C GLY A 731 5.17 35.04 10.60
N VAL A 732 4.27 34.13 10.27
CA VAL A 732 3.22 33.66 11.17
C VAL A 732 3.10 32.15 11.14
N THR A 733 2.72 31.55 12.26
CA THR A 733 2.29 30.15 12.31
C THR A 733 0.77 30.09 12.25
N ALA A 734 0.21 29.46 11.22
CA ALA A 734 -1.23 29.37 10.96
C ALA A 734 -1.68 27.89 10.88
N THR A 735 -2.40 27.35 11.86
CA THR A 735 -2.95 27.98 13.08
C THR A 735 -2.79 27.10 14.32
N ASN A 736 -3.12 27.65 15.48
CA ASN A 736 -3.34 26.88 16.70
C ASN A 736 -4.67 26.09 16.63
N THR A 737 -5.05 25.41 17.71
CA THR A 737 -6.27 24.61 17.79
C THR A 737 -7.57 25.42 17.72
N VAL A 738 -8.63 24.79 17.22
CA VAL A 738 -9.99 25.36 17.17
C VAL A 738 -10.68 25.13 18.52
N SER A 739 -11.23 26.17 19.13
CA SER A 739 -11.93 26.05 20.42
C SER A 739 -13.19 25.21 20.28
N GLY A 740 -13.44 24.28 21.20
CA GLY A 740 -14.62 23.43 21.15
C GLY A 740 -14.85 22.58 22.40
N LEU A 741 -15.92 21.78 22.34
CA LEU A 741 -16.29 20.76 23.31
C LEU A 741 -16.52 19.45 22.55
N MET A 742 -15.75 18.40 22.84
CA MET A 742 -15.73 17.19 22.00
C MET A 742 -16.99 16.33 22.16
N GLY A 743 -17.61 16.34 23.34
CA GLY A 743 -18.85 15.62 23.57
C GLY A 743 -19.20 15.50 25.04
N LEU A 744 -20.46 15.14 25.26
CA LEU A 744 -21.02 14.76 26.55
C LEU A 744 -21.42 13.29 26.49
N LYS A 745 -21.39 12.61 27.63
CA LYS A 745 -22.00 11.29 27.82
C LYS A 745 -23.52 11.41 27.90
N SER A 746 -24.21 10.27 27.86
CA SER A 746 -25.67 10.21 27.96
C SER A 746 -26.24 10.76 29.27
N ASP A 747 -25.44 10.79 30.35
CA ASP A 747 -25.80 11.42 31.64
C ASP A 747 -25.56 12.93 31.68
N GLY A 748 -25.11 13.53 30.57
CA GLY A 748 -24.75 14.95 30.46
C GLY A 748 -23.35 15.29 30.96
N THR A 749 -22.59 14.33 31.52
CA THR A 749 -21.23 14.60 31.98
C THR A 749 -20.25 14.73 30.80
N PRO A 750 -19.27 15.65 30.86
CA PRO A 750 -18.35 15.87 29.74
C PRO A 750 -17.30 14.76 29.61
N TRP A 751 -16.61 14.75 28.48
CA TRP A 751 -15.30 14.10 28.35
C TRP A 751 -14.34 15.06 27.64
N PRO A 752 -13.17 15.41 28.22
CA PRO A 752 -12.64 14.96 29.53
C PRO A 752 -13.48 15.46 30.72
N ALA A 753 -13.46 14.69 31.82
CA ALA A 753 -14.10 15.02 33.09
C ALA A 753 -13.05 15.05 34.21
N VAL A 754 -12.83 16.22 34.80
CA VAL A 754 -11.79 16.49 35.81
C VAL A 754 -12.40 16.58 37.21
N GLY A 755 -11.78 15.88 38.16
CA GLY A 755 -12.15 15.87 39.57
C GLY A 755 -13.48 15.17 39.89
N ILE A 756 -13.84 15.12 41.17
CA ILE A 756 -15.05 14.43 41.68
C ILE A 756 -16.33 15.02 41.06
N ALA A 757 -16.36 16.33 40.85
CA ALA A 757 -17.47 17.04 40.24
C ALA A 757 -17.57 16.85 38.71
N LYS A 758 -16.67 16.05 38.09
CA LYS A 758 -16.64 15.73 36.65
C LYS A 758 -16.69 16.98 35.76
N ARG A 759 -15.94 18.03 36.13
CA ARG A 759 -15.97 19.32 35.43
C ARG A 759 -15.17 19.26 34.12
N THR A 760 -15.42 20.20 33.22
CA THR A 760 -14.57 20.45 32.05
C THR A 760 -14.51 21.94 31.75
N THR A 761 -13.69 22.30 30.77
CA THR A 761 -13.67 23.62 30.12
C THR A 761 -13.60 23.41 28.60
N TYR A 762 -13.78 24.47 27.81
CA TYR A 762 -13.54 24.38 26.38
C TYR A 762 -12.07 24.05 26.12
N GLY A 763 -11.82 23.15 25.17
CA GLY A 763 -10.47 22.74 24.78
C GLY A 763 -10.15 23.10 23.35
N GLY A 764 -8.92 22.83 22.96
CA GLY A 764 -8.43 22.94 21.60
C GLY A 764 -8.62 21.65 20.81
N VAL A 765 -9.44 21.70 19.75
CA VAL A 765 -9.58 20.65 18.73
C VAL A 765 -8.40 20.73 17.76
N SER A 766 -7.76 19.60 17.50
CA SER A 766 -6.64 19.42 16.57
C SER A 766 -6.90 18.24 15.62
N GLY A 767 -6.00 18.00 14.66
CA GLY A 767 -6.09 16.86 13.74
C GLY A 767 -6.76 17.17 12.41
N THR A 768 -7.09 16.14 11.64
CA THR A 768 -7.58 16.28 10.25
C THR A 768 -8.93 16.98 10.17
N ALA A 769 -9.75 16.89 11.22
CA ALA A 769 -11.04 17.59 11.29
C ALA A 769 -10.92 19.12 11.18
N ILE A 770 -9.78 19.71 11.59
CA ILE A 770 -9.56 21.17 11.49
C ILE A 770 -8.77 21.57 10.25
N ARG A 771 -8.31 20.63 9.42
CA ARG A 771 -7.53 20.91 8.20
C ARG A 771 -8.22 21.93 7.29
N PRO A 772 -9.54 21.86 7.02
CA PRO A 772 -10.19 22.86 6.17
C PRO A 772 -10.09 24.29 6.72
N ILE A 773 -10.17 24.46 8.05
CA ILE A 773 -10.04 25.76 8.72
C ILE A 773 -8.61 26.27 8.60
N ALA A 774 -7.61 25.40 8.78
CA ALA A 774 -6.20 25.75 8.63
C ALA A 774 -5.82 26.08 7.19
N LEU A 775 -6.27 25.30 6.20
CA LEU A 775 -6.07 25.60 4.77
C LEU A 775 -6.68 26.95 4.39
N ARG A 776 -7.90 27.25 4.85
CA ARG A 776 -8.52 28.57 4.67
C ARG A 776 -7.66 29.67 5.28
N ALA A 777 -7.18 29.50 6.51
CA ALA A 777 -6.34 30.49 7.16
C ALA A 777 -5.05 30.76 6.38
N VAL A 778 -4.32 29.71 6.00
CA VAL A 778 -3.06 29.80 5.24
C VAL A 778 -3.30 30.49 3.89
N THR A 779 -4.29 30.05 3.13
CA THR A 779 -4.60 30.66 1.82
C THR A 779 -5.03 32.12 1.93
N SER A 780 -5.89 32.47 2.89
CA SER A 780 -6.32 33.87 3.11
C SER A 780 -5.14 34.78 3.47
N ILE A 781 -4.24 34.33 4.36
CA ILE A 781 -3.05 35.08 4.75
C ILE A 781 -2.10 35.22 3.54
N ALA A 782 -1.84 34.14 2.80
CA ALA A 782 -0.92 34.15 1.66
C ALA A 782 -1.40 35.07 0.52
N ARG A 783 -2.72 35.13 0.26
CA ARG A 783 -3.30 36.07 -0.71
C ARG A 783 -3.20 37.53 -0.24
N ALA A 784 -3.47 37.77 1.04
CA ALA A 784 -3.50 39.13 1.58
C ALA A 784 -2.11 39.72 1.87
N LEU A 785 -1.12 38.87 2.15
CA LEU A 785 0.26 39.24 2.47
C LEU A 785 1.24 38.42 1.60
N PRO A 786 1.29 38.63 0.26
CA PRO A 786 2.15 37.86 -0.63
C PRO A 786 3.62 37.86 -0.17
N GLY A 787 4.25 36.68 -0.18
CA GLY A 787 5.65 36.49 0.23
C GLY A 787 5.90 36.58 1.74
N PHE A 788 4.89 36.83 2.57
CA PHE A 788 5.05 36.78 4.02
C PHE A 788 5.16 35.31 4.48
N PRO A 789 6.23 34.92 5.18
CA PRO A 789 6.44 33.52 5.59
C PRO A 789 5.30 32.96 6.45
N ILE A 790 4.85 31.76 6.09
CA ILE A 790 3.80 31.03 6.83
C ILE A 790 4.31 29.64 7.20
N LEU A 791 4.24 29.31 8.49
CA LEU A 791 4.40 27.97 9.02
C LEU A 791 3.01 27.35 9.19
N ALA A 792 2.67 26.31 8.44
CA ALA A 792 1.34 25.71 8.52
C ALA A 792 1.22 24.72 9.68
N THR A 793 0.08 24.71 10.37
CA THR A 793 -0.31 23.66 11.32
C THR A 793 -1.82 23.50 11.30
N GLY A 794 -2.27 22.25 11.28
CA GLY A 794 -3.69 21.91 11.32
C GLY A 794 -4.01 20.71 10.44
N GLY A 795 -3.92 19.51 11.00
CA GLY A 795 -4.31 18.29 10.31
C GLY A 795 -3.38 17.86 9.17
N ILE A 796 -2.11 18.25 9.19
CA ILE A 796 -1.07 17.70 8.31
C ILE A 796 -0.72 16.30 8.82
N ASP A 797 -0.89 15.29 7.98
CA ASP A 797 -0.72 13.87 8.33
C ASP A 797 -0.03 13.02 7.24
N SER A 798 0.34 13.63 6.11
CA SER A 798 0.96 12.97 4.97
C SER A 798 1.77 13.96 4.13
N ALA A 799 2.59 13.45 3.21
CA ALA A 799 3.23 14.28 2.19
C ALA A 799 2.20 14.98 1.28
N GLU A 800 1.10 14.30 0.92
CA GLU A 800 0.03 14.84 0.10
C GLU A 800 -0.64 16.04 0.79
N SER A 801 -1.05 15.89 2.06
CA SER A 801 -1.65 16.99 2.82
C SER A 801 -0.64 18.10 3.10
N GLY A 802 0.63 17.77 3.34
CA GLY A 802 1.72 18.74 3.40
C GLY A 802 1.87 19.57 2.13
N LEU A 803 1.85 18.93 0.96
CA LEU A 803 1.92 19.61 -0.34
C LEU A 803 0.72 20.54 -0.57
N GLN A 804 -0.47 20.20 -0.08
CA GLN A 804 -1.63 21.09 -0.13
C GLN A 804 -1.38 22.41 0.61
N PHE A 805 -0.72 22.36 1.78
CA PHE A 805 -0.35 23.57 2.52
C PHE A 805 0.77 24.36 1.85
N LEU A 806 1.75 23.70 1.24
CA LEU A 806 2.77 24.36 0.43
C LEU A 806 2.11 25.10 -0.75
N HIS A 807 1.28 24.40 -1.54
CA HIS A 807 0.49 25.02 -2.61
C HIS A 807 -0.42 26.16 -2.12
N SER A 808 -0.85 26.13 -0.86
CA SER A 808 -1.66 27.17 -0.22
C SER A 808 -0.86 28.40 0.23
N GLY A 809 0.47 28.37 0.15
CA GLY A 809 1.35 29.51 0.45
C GLY A 809 2.22 29.34 1.70
N ALA A 810 2.16 28.21 2.40
CA ALA A 810 3.09 27.91 3.49
C ALA A 810 4.47 27.49 2.96
N SER A 811 5.52 27.72 3.75
CA SER A 811 6.88 27.28 3.42
C SER A 811 7.31 26.04 4.21
N VAL A 812 6.84 25.90 5.45
CA VAL A 812 7.12 24.75 6.33
C VAL A 812 5.86 24.28 7.04
N LEU A 813 5.90 23.05 7.56
CA LEU A 813 4.76 22.21 7.92
C LEU A 813 4.95 21.65 9.33
N GLN A 814 4.23 22.20 10.31
CA GLN A 814 4.21 21.74 11.69
C GLN A 814 3.20 20.60 11.89
N VAL A 815 3.64 19.52 12.56
CA VAL A 815 2.85 18.30 12.79
C VAL A 815 2.72 18.01 14.29
N CYS A 816 1.52 17.61 14.72
CA CYS A 816 1.25 17.17 16.09
C CYS A 816 0.38 15.90 16.10
N SER A 817 -0.89 16.01 15.69
CA SER A 817 -1.87 14.94 15.88
C SER A 817 -1.56 13.66 15.09
N ALA A 818 -0.87 13.76 13.96
CA ALA A 818 -0.43 12.58 13.21
C ALA A 818 0.59 11.75 14.00
N ILE A 819 1.51 12.42 14.71
CA ILE A 819 2.46 11.75 15.62
C ILE A 819 1.74 11.19 16.85
N GLN A 820 0.74 11.90 17.38
CA GLN A 820 -0.08 11.35 18.48
C GLN A 820 -0.89 10.11 18.07
N ASN A 821 -1.28 10.02 16.80
CA ASN A 821 -1.90 8.83 16.22
C ASN A 821 -0.90 7.71 15.93
N GLN A 822 0.41 8.00 15.95
CA GLN A 822 1.47 7.09 15.52
C GLN A 822 2.75 7.31 16.36
N ASP A 823 3.86 7.70 15.73
CA ASP A 823 5.16 7.90 16.34
C ASP A 823 6.05 8.76 15.43
N PHE A 824 7.31 8.97 15.81
CA PHE A 824 8.21 9.87 15.08
C PHE A 824 8.65 9.35 13.71
N THR A 825 8.50 8.06 13.39
CA THR A 825 9.00 7.49 12.12
C THR A 825 8.18 7.91 10.90
N VAL A 826 7.01 8.52 11.09
CA VAL A 826 6.19 9.07 9.99
C VAL A 826 6.94 10.11 9.15
N ILE A 827 8.04 10.69 9.64
CA ILE A 827 8.88 11.58 8.86
C ILE A 827 9.51 10.91 7.63
N GLU A 828 9.86 9.62 7.71
CA GLU A 828 10.39 8.87 6.56
C GLU A 828 9.34 8.79 5.45
N ASP A 829 8.09 8.53 5.83
CA ASP A 829 6.94 8.56 4.93
C ASP A 829 6.75 9.95 4.32
N TYR A 830 6.80 11.01 5.12
CA TYR A 830 6.57 12.37 4.63
C TYR A 830 7.65 12.83 3.65
N CYS A 831 8.92 12.55 3.96
CA CYS A 831 10.05 12.89 3.10
C CYS A 831 10.00 12.12 1.77
N THR A 832 9.87 10.80 1.81
CA THR A 832 9.79 9.96 0.59
C THR A 832 8.56 10.28 -0.25
N GLY A 833 7.41 10.52 0.39
CA GLY A 833 6.18 10.89 -0.29
C GLY A 833 6.26 12.25 -0.97
N LEU A 834 6.91 13.24 -0.35
CA LEU A 834 7.07 14.57 -0.93
C LEU A 834 8.05 14.53 -2.11
N LYS A 835 9.17 13.81 -1.97
CA LYS A 835 10.11 13.55 -3.07
C LYS A 835 9.41 12.92 -4.27
N ALA A 836 8.58 11.90 -4.05
CA ALA A 836 7.83 11.25 -5.12
C ALA A 836 6.83 12.20 -5.81
N LEU A 837 6.06 12.98 -5.03
CA LEU A 837 5.11 13.95 -5.58
C LEU A 837 5.79 15.02 -6.45
N LEU A 838 6.98 15.48 -6.08
CA LEU A 838 7.76 16.43 -6.87
C LEU A 838 8.38 15.75 -8.10
N TYR A 839 8.95 14.55 -7.95
CA TYR A 839 9.52 13.78 -9.06
C TYR A 839 8.49 13.50 -10.15
N LEU A 840 7.30 13.00 -9.78
CA LEU A 840 6.26 12.62 -10.73
C LEU A 840 5.73 13.81 -11.53
N LYS A 841 5.77 15.03 -10.98
CA LYS A 841 5.48 16.25 -11.76
C LYS A 841 6.42 16.41 -12.96
N SER A 842 7.61 15.84 -12.94
CA SER A 842 8.57 15.90 -14.06
C SER A 842 8.34 14.85 -15.16
N ILE A 843 7.46 13.86 -14.91
CA ILE A 843 7.16 12.77 -15.84
C ILE A 843 5.94 13.16 -16.69
N GLU A 844 6.08 13.11 -18.02
CA GLU A 844 5.02 13.54 -18.95
C GLU A 844 3.97 12.46 -19.13
N GLU A 845 4.39 11.20 -19.13
CA GLU A 845 3.56 10.01 -19.33
C GLU A 845 2.56 9.74 -18.20
N LEU A 846 2.72 10.42 -17.06
CA LEU A 846 1.93 10.24 -15.83
C LEU A 846 1.12 11.50 -15.45
N GLN A 847 0.89 12.43 -16.39
CA GLN A 847 0.21 13.70 -16.12
C GLN A 847 -1.27 13.55 -15.73
N ASP A 848 -1.91 12.45 -16.10
CA ASP A 848 -3.29 12.11 -15.75
C ASP A 848 -3.44 11.53 -14.34
N TRP A 849 -2.33 11.30 -13.63
CA TRP A 849 -2.34 10.84 -12.24
C TRP A 849 -2.60 11.98 -11.27
N ASP A 850 -3.33 11.69 -10.19
CA ASP A 850 -3.47 12.61 -9.05
C ASP A 850 -2.39 12.31 -8.00
N GLY A 851 -1.27 13.01 -8.13
CA GLY A 851 -0.09 12.81 -7.28
C GLY A 851 0.55 11.44 -7.52
N GLN A 852 0.38 10.52 -6.56
CA GLN A 852 0.84 9.13 -6.70
C GLN A 852 -0.29 8.18 -7.11
N SER A 853 -1.53 8.65 -7.21
CA SER A 853 -2.71 7.84 -7.52
C SER A 853 -2.84 7.68 -9.04
N PRO A 854 -2.74 6.45 -9.60
CA PRO A 854 -3.00 6.22 -11.02
C PRO A 854 -4.41 6.64 -11.40
N ALA A 855 -4.62 7.05 -12.64
CA ALA A 855 -5.96 7.28 -13.17
C ALA A 855 -6.84 6.04 -12.95
N THR A 856 -7.95 6.22 -12.22
CA THR A 856 -8.82 5.09 -11.86
C THR A 856 -9.41 4.44 -13.10
N VAL A 857 -9.08 3.17 -13.30
CA VAL A 857 -9.65 2.32 -14.34
C VAL A 857 -10.95 1.67 -13.85
N SER A 858 -11.88 1.40 -14.78
CA SER A 858 -13.11 0.67 -14.47
C SER A 858 -12.76 -0.70 -13.86
N HIS A 859 -13.20 -0.92 -12.63
CA HIS A 859 -12.83 -2.10 -11.84
C HIS A 859 -14.02 -2.67 -11.07
N GLN A 860 -13.99 -3.97 -10.79
CA GLN A 860 -14.83 -4.62 -9.78
C GLN A 860 -13.95 -5.34 -8.77
N LYS A 861 -14.15 -5.04 -7.48
CA LYS A 861 -13.28 -5.52 -6.38
C LYS A 861 -11.79 -5.20 -6.59
N GLY A 862 -11.47 -4.09 -7.27
CA GLY A 862 -10.10 -3.70 -7.59
C GLY A 862 -9.47 -4.43 -8.79
N LYS A 863 -10.17 -5.39 -9.38
CA LYS A 863 -9.73 -6.08 -10.60
C LYS A 863 -10.28 -5.36 -11.82
N PRO A 864 -9.47 -5.12 -12.87
CA PRO A 864 -9.93 -4.46 -14.09
C PRO A 864 -11.14 -5.15 -14.70
N VAL A 865 -12.13 -4.37 -15.14
CA VAL A 865 -13.29 -4.90 -15.87
C VAL A 865 -12.85 -5.32 -17.29
N PRO A 866 -13.19 -6.54 -17.76
CA PRO A 866 -12.90 -6.95 -19.12
C PRO A 866 -13.59 -6.02 -20.14
N ARG A 867 -12.79 -5.33 -20.96
CA ARG A 867 -13.29 -4.49 -22.06
C ARG A 867 -13.70 -5.34 -23.26
N ILE A 868 -14.83 -6.04 -23.11
CA ILE A 868 -15.41 -6.93 -24.12
C ILE A 868 -16.63 -6.22 -24.73
N ALA A 869 -16.68 -6.07 -26.05
CA ALA A 869 -17.77 -5.35 -26.73
C ALA A 869 -19.16 -5.90 -26.40
N GLU A 870 -19.25 -7.21 -26.14
CA GLU A 870 -20.48 -7.89 -25.73
C GLU A 870 -20.88 -7.65 -24.27
N LEU A 871 -20.01 -7.06 -23.44
CA LEU A 871 -20.32 -6.65 -22.05
C LEU A 871 -20.67 -5.18 -21.92
N MET A 872 -19.94 -4.30 -22.64
CA MET A 872 -20.11 -2.86 -22.52
C MET A 872 -21.53 -2.43 -22.91
N ASP A 873 -22.11 -1.52 -22.12
CA ASP A 873 -23.44 -0.93 -22.31
C ASP A 873 -24.59 -1.95 -22.34
N LYS A 874 -24.41 -3.16 -21.77
CA LYS A 874 -25.45 -4.20 -21.70
C LYS A 874 -26.29 -4.18 -20.43
N LYS A 875 -26.02 -3.27 -19.49
CA LYS A 875 -26.72 -3.17 -18.20
C LYS A 875 -26.73 -4.50 -17.42
N LEU A 876 -25.58 -5.17 -17.40
CA LEU A 876 -25.41 -6.45 -16.71
C LEU A 876 -24.69 -6.21 -15.37
N PRO A 877 -25.40 -6.02 -14.25
CA PRO A 877 -24.74 -5.86 -12.96
C PRO A 877 -24.08 -7.17 -12.49
N SER A 878 -23.17 -7.05 -11.51
CA SER A 878 -22.40 -8.18 -10.98
C SER A 878 -23.17 -8.99 -9.90
N PHE A 879 -24.40 -9.42 -10.20
CA PHE A 879 -25.21 -10.29 -9.35
C PHE A 879 -26.28 -11.06 -10.14
N GLY A 880 -26.82 -12.12 -9.54
CA GLY A 880 -28.00 -12.83 -10.05
C GLY A 880 -27.83 -13.41 -11.45
N PRO A 881 -28.91 -13.45 -12.28
CA PRO A 881 -28.84 -13.96 -13.65
C PRO A 881 -27.91 -13.12 -14.54
N TYR A 882 -27.74 -11.84 -14.24
CA TYR A 882 -26.84 -10.96 -14.98
C TYR A 882 -25.39 -11.38 -14.82
N LEU A 883 -24.97 -11.79 -13.61
CA LEU A 883 -23.63 -12.31 -13.37
C LEU A 883 -23.37 -13.61 -14.15
N GLU A 884 -24.36 -14.49 -14.24
CA GLU A 884 -24.28 -15.72 -15.05
C GLU A 884 -24.07 -15.38 -16.53
N GLN A 885 -24.82 -14.40 -17.05
CA GLN A 885 -24.66 -13.91 -18.42
C GLN A 885 -23.27 -13.30 -18.65
N ARG A 886 -22.77 -12.48 -17.72
CA ARG A 886 -21.40 -11.92 -17.80
C ARG A 886 -20.35 -13.02 -17.86
N LYS A 887 -20.45 -14.03 -16.98
CA LYS A 887 -19.52 -15.16 -16.95
C LYS A 887 -19.54 -15.95 -18.26
N LYS A 888 -20.73 -16.20 -18.81
CA LYS A 888 -20.89 -16.84 -20.12
C LYS A 888 -20.17 -16.06 -21.23
N ILE A 889 -20.39 -14.75 -21.31
CA ILE A 889 -19.75 -13.88 -22.31
C ILE A 889 -18.23 -13.89 -22.15
N ILE A 890 -17.72 -13.81 -20.91
CA ILE A 890 -16.28 -13.87 -20.64
C ILE A 890 -15.71 -15.21 -21.09
N ALA A 891 -16.36 -16.33 -20.76
CA ALA A 891 -15.92 -17.66 -21.16
C ALA A 891 -15.88 -17.81 -22.69
N GLU A 892 -16.92 -17.36 -23.41
CA GLU A 892 -16.97 -17.36 -24.88
C GLU A 892 -15.83 -16.51 -25.48
N ASN A 893 -15.56 -15.34 -24.90
CA ASN A 893 -14.45 -14.50 -25.35
C ASN A 893 -13.08 -15.15 -25.11
N LYS A 894 -12.87 -15.85 -23.98
CA LYS A 894 -11.61 -16.57 -23.72
C LYS A 894 -11.36 -17.70 -24.73
N ILE A 895 -12.41 -18.41 -25.14
CA ILE A 895 -12.31 -19.40 -26.23
C ILE A 895 -11.95 -18.72 -27.54
N ARG A 896 -12.61 -17.61 -27.89
CA ARG A 896 -12.28 -16.83 -29.10
C ARG A 896 -10.82 -16.34 -29.12
N LEU A 897 -10.29 -15.88 -27.98
CA LEU A 897 -8.89 -15.47 -27.86
C LEU A 897 -7.91 -16.64 -28.04
N LYS A 898 -8.29 -17.85 -27.62
CA LYS A 898 -7.52 -19.08 -27.86
C LYS A 898 -7.35 -19.35 -29.36
N GLU A 899 -8.38 -19.08 -30.15
CA GLU A 899 -8.40 -19.31 -31.61
C GLU A 899 -7.65 -18.23 -32.39
N GLN A 900 -7.61 -16.99 -31.88
CA GLN A 900 -7.00 -15.85 -32.58
C GLN A 900 -5.46 -15.85 -32.60
N ASN A 901 -4.79 -16.72 -31.82
CA ASN A 901 -3.33 -16.93 -31.85
C ASN A 901 -2.52 -15.61 -31.85
N VAL A 902 -2.87 -14.68 -30.96
CA VAL A 902 -2.27 -13.34 -30.94
C VAL A 902 -0.77 -13.44 -30.61
N ALA A 903 0.08 -12.97 -31.54
CA ALA A 903 1.52 -12.89 -31.34
C ALA A 903 1.84 -11.85 -30.26
N PHE A 904 2.60 -12.26 -29.23
CA PHE A 904 3.03 -11.35 -28.17
C PHE A 904 4.35 -10.67 -28.54
N SER A 905 4.40 -9.35 -28.38
CA SER A 905 5.67 -8.62 -28.42
C SER A 905 6.45 -8.86 -27.11
N PRO A 906 7.79 -8.95 -27.15
CA PRO A 906 8.59 -9.02 -25.94
C PRO A 906 8.25 -7.86 -24.99
N LEU A 907 8.09 -8.15 -23.70
CA LEU A 907 7.86 -7.14 -22.67
C LEU A 907 9.13 -6.31 -22.51
N LYS A 908 9.23 -5.18 -23.21
CA LYS A 908 10.27 -4.19 -22.96
C LYS A 908 9.79 -3.21 -21.89
N ARG A 909 10.49 -3.16 -20.76
CA ARG A 909 10.27 -2.14 -19.73
C ARG A 909 10.84 -0.81 -20.24
N ASN A 910 9.98 0.17 -20.46
CA ASN A 910 10.41 1.53 -20.77
C ASN A 910 10.43 2.34 -19.47
N CYS A 911 11.61 2.68 -18.98
CA CYS A 911 11.72 3.58 -17.82
C CYS A 911 11.43 5.03 -18.23
N PHE A 912 10.57 5.72 -17.48
CA PHE A 912 10.29 7.12 -17.73
C PHE A 912 11.40 8.01 -17.17
N ILE A 913 11.77 9.03 -17.95
CA ILE A 913 12.84 9.97 -17.61
C ILE A 913 12.19 11.36 -17.45
N PRO A 914 12.60 12.16 -16.46
CA PRO A 914 12.17 13.55 -16.33
C PRO A 914 12.33 14.34 -17.64
N LYS A 915 11.24 14.86 -18.20
CA LYS A 915 11.26 15.72 -19.42
C LYS A 915 11.31 17.21 -19.11
N ARG A 916 11.23 17.56 -17.83
CA ARG A 916 11.36 18.92 -17.29
C ARG A 916 12.09 18.86 -15.95
N PRO A 917 12.68 19.98 -15.48
CA PRO A 917 13.29 20.02 -14.17
C PRO A 917 12.31 19.59 -13.07
N ILE A 918 12.78 18.81 -12.11
CA ILE A 918 12.00 18.42 -10.95
C ILE A 918 11.74 19.69 -10.11
N PRO A 919 10.49 20.05 -9.80
CA PRO A 919 10.19 21.23 -9.01
C PRO A 919 10.80 21.13 -7.61
N THR A 920 11.40 22.22 -7.15
CA THR A 920 11.83 22.38 -5.75
C THR A 920 10.66 22.89 -4.89
N ILE A 921 10.82 22.90 -3.56
CA ILE A 921 9.77 23.40 -2.65
C ILE A 921 9.38 24.85 -2.99
N LYS A 922 10.36 25.74 -3.24
CA LYS A 922 10.08 27.13 -3.63
C LYS A 922 9.22 27.25 -4.90
N ASP A 923 9.29 26.29 -5.81
CA ASP A 923 8.57 26.33 -7.08
C ASP A 923 7.09 25.96 -6.92
N VAL A 924 6.72 25.29 -5.83
CA VAL A 924 5.34 24.85 -5.56
C VAL A 924 4.61 25.74 -4.56
N ILE A 925 5.32 26.54 -3.76
CA ILE A 925 4.70 27.42 -2.76
C ILE A 925 3.69 28.38 -3.43
N GLY A 926 2.45 28.40 -2.92
CA GLY A 926 1.40 29.32 -3.36
C GLY A 926 0.77 29.01 -4.72
N LYS A 927 1.13 27.91 -5.39
CA LYS A 927 0.61 27.58 -6.73
C LYS A 927 -0.91 27.39 -6.79
N ALA A 928 -1.57 27.06 -5.69
CA ALA A 928 -3.03 26.92 -5.66
C ALA A 928 -3.77 28.28 -5.55
N LEU A 929 -3.08 29.35 -5.16
CA LEU A 929 -3.73 30.65 -4.90
C LEU A 929 -4.38 31.27 -6.14
N GLN A 930 -3.87 30.97 -7.33
CA GLN A 930 -4.41 31.45 -8.60
C GLN A 930 -5.85 30.95 -8.89
N TYR A 931 -6.26 29.83 -8.27
CA TYR A 931 -7.58 29.24 -8.46
C TYR A 931 -8.59 29.71 -7.39
N LEU A 932 -8.15 30.53 -6.42
CA LEU A 932 -8.99 31.02 -5.34
C LEU A 932 -9.43 32.46 -5.62
N GLY A 933 -10.75 32.66 -5.66
CA GLY A 933 -11.39 33.95 -5.91
C GLY A 933 -12.59 34.17 -4.99
N THR A 934 -13.30 35.26 -5.24
CA THR A 934 -14.66 35.48 -4.77
C THR A 934 -15.63 34.58 -5.55
N PHE A 935 -16.84 34.38 -5.02
CA PHE A 935 -17.87 33.61 -5.75
C PHE A 935 -18.23 34.25 -7.10
N GLY A 936 -18.17 35.58 -7.22
CA GLY A 936 -18.47 36.28 -8.47
C GLY A 936 -17.45 36.06 -9.59
N GLU A 937 -16.27 35.52 -9.27
CA GLU A 937 -15.25 35.13 -10.25
C GLU A 937 -15.48 33.72 -10.80
N LEU A 938 -16.43 32.96 -10.24
CA LEU A 938 -16.77 31.62 -10.70
C LEU A 938 -17.81 31.69 -11.82
N SER A 939 -17.56 30.96 -12.91
CA SER A 939 -18.49 30.85 -14.02
C SER A 939 -19.77 30.13 -13.59
N ASN A 940 -20.91 30.81 -13.72
CA ASN A 940 -22.22 30.18 -13.56
C ASN A 940 -22.78 29.64 -14.89
N VAL A 941 -22.02 29.76 -15.99
CA VAL A 941 -22.37 29.27 -17.32
C VAL A 941 -21.77 27.89 -17.57
N GLU A 942 -20.54 27.65 -17.11
CA GLU A 942 -19.80 26.40 -17.27
C GLU A 942 -20.26 25.34 -16.25
N GLN A 943 -21.53 24.97 -16.34
CA GLN A 943 -22.16 23.99 -15.48
C GLN A 943 -21.73 22.56 -15.83
N VAL A 944 -21.81 21.68 -14.84
CA VAL A 944 -21.51 20.25 -15.00
C VAL A 944 -22.75 19.40 -14.72
N VAL A 945 -22.71 18.14 -15.16
CA VAL A 945 -23.65 17.09 -14.77
C VAL A 945 -22.88 15.87 -14.28
N ALA A 946 -23.50 15.07 -13.43
CA ALA A 946 -22.92 13.81 -13.01
C ALA A 946 -23.00 12.78 -14.15
N MET A 947 -21.99 11.93 -14.27
CA MET A 947 -21.96 10.78 -15.15
C MET A 947 -21.49 9.56 -14.36
N ILE A 948 -22.20 8.45 -14.46
CA ILE A 948 -21.91 7.21 -13.71
C ILE A 948 -21.30 6.18 -14.67
N ASP A 949 -20.18 5.59 -14.29
CA ASP A 949 -19.66 4.37 -14.91
C ASP A 949 -20.40 3.15 -14.34
N GLU A 950 -21.30 2.57 -15.15
CA GLU A 950 -22.10 1.39 -14.77
C GLU A 950 -21.25 0.18 -14.39
N GLU A 951 -20.06 0.03 -14.98
CA GLU A 951 -19.17 -1.12 -14.77
C GLU A 951 -18.43 -1.02 -13.42
N MET A 952 -18.30 0.19 -12.86
CA MET A 952 -17.77 0.42 -11.50
C MET A 952 -18.85 0.40 -10.42
N CYS A 953 -20.12 0.53 -10.80
CA CYS A 953 -21.23 0.61 -9.87
C CYS A 953 -21.36 -0.68 -9.03
N ILE A 954 -21.64 -0.52 -7.73
CA ILE A 954 -21.95 -1.63 -6.81
C ILE A 954 -23.41 -1.69 -6.40
N ASN A 955 -24.27 -0.95 -7.11
CA ASN A 955 -25.73 -1.02 -7.00
C ASN A 955 -26.30 -0.65 -5.62
N CYS A 956 -25.62 0.24 -4.88
CA CYS A 956 -26.01 0.60 -3.50
C CYS A 956 -27.15 1.63 -3.40
N GLY A 957 -27.48 2.33 -4.49
CA GLY A 957 -28.52 3.36 -4.51
C GLY A 957 -28.21 4.63 -3.70
N LYS A 958 -27.00 4.81 -3.14
CA LYS A 958 -26.68 6.01 -2.34
C LYS A 958 -26.76 7.31 -3.14
N CYS A 959 -26.30 7.30 -4.39
CA CYS A 959 -26.45 8.44 -5.30
C CYS A 959 -27.92 8.82 -5.48
N TYR A 960 -28.77 7.81 -5.74
CA TYR A 960 -30.23 7.95 -5.86
C TYR A 960 -30.85 8.54 -4.59
N MET A 961 -30.65 7.90 -3.43
CA MET A 961 -31.19 8.37 -2.14
C MET A 961 -30.79 9.82 -1.84
N THR A 962 -29.51 10.16 -2.01
CA THR A 962 -29.03 11.52 -1.75
C THR A 962 -29.58 12.54 -2.75
N CYS A 963 -29.76 12.18 -4.03
CA CYS A 963 -30.38 13.08 -4.98
C CYS A 963 -31.88 13.29 -4.69
N ASN A 964 -32.55 12.29 -4.12
CA ASN A 964 -33.97 12.37 -3.80
C ASN A 964 -34.23 13.23 -2.56
N ASP A 965 -33.55 12.94 -1.46
CA ASP A 965 -33.85 13.56 -0.16
C ASP A 965 -32.94 14.77 0.14
N SER A 966 -31.99 15.07 -0.74
CA SER A 966 -31.05 16.19 -0.59
C SER A 966 -30.69 16.87 -1.91
N GLY A 967 -31.44 16.62 -2.98
CA GLY A 967 -31.14 17.10 -4.32
C GLY A 967 -32.36 17.43 -5.18
N TYR A 968 -32.38 16.89 -6.40
CA TYR A 968 -33.27 17.30 -7.50
C TYR A 968 -34.03 16.13 -8.15
N GLN A 969 -34.07 14.96 -7.51
CA GLN A 969 -34.77 13.77 -8.02
C GLN A 969 -34.36 13.45 -9.48
N ALA A 970 -33.06 13.58 -9.77
CA ALA A 970 -32.48 13.55 -11.11
C ALA A 970 -31.77 12.23 -11.45
N ILE A 971 -32.08 11.17 -10.70
CA ILE A 971 -31.46 9.85 -10.86
C ILE A 971 -32.57 8.81 -10.93
N GLN A 972 -32.66 8.09 -12.04
CA GLN A 972 -33.49 6.89 -12.14
C GLN A 972 -32.72 5.72 -11.53
N PHE A 973 -33.38 4.91 -10.72
CA PHE A 973 -32.80 3.70 -10.16
C PHE A 973 -33.60 2.51 -10.64
N ASP A 974 -32.98 1.64 -11.44
CA ASP A 974 -33.68 0.55 -12.09
C ASP A 974 -34.08 -0.54 -11.07
N PRO A 975 -35.36 -0.97 -11.02
CA PRO A 975 -35.85 -1.91 -10.01
C PRO A 975 -35.29 -3.33 -10.17
N GLU A 976 -34.79 -3.71 -11.35
CA GLU A 976 -34.33 -5.07 -11.62
C GLU A 976 -32.80 -5.17 -11.49
N THR A 977 -32.09 -4.25 -12.13
CA THR A 977 -30.62 -4.23 -12.20
C THR A 977 -29.98 -3.42 -11.08
N HIS A 978 -30.76 -2.59 -10.37
CA HIS A 978 -30.24 -1.61 -9.40
C HIS A 978 -29.11 -0.74 -9.99
N LEU A 979 -29.17 -0.43 -11.28
CA LEU A 979 -28.27 0.51 -11.93
C LEU A 979 -28.87 1.93 -11.87
N PRO A 980 -28.12 2.93 -11.41
CA PRO A 980 -28.54 4.32 -11.42
C PRO A 980 -28.21 5.00 -12.76
N THR A 981 -29.15 5.78 -13.30
CA THR A 981 -28.98 6.59 -14.51
C THR A 981 -29.25 8.06 -14.20
N ILE A 982 -28.32 8.95 -14.55
CA ILE A 982 -28.49 10.40 -14.40
C ILE A 982 -29.40 10.93 -15.52
N THR A 983 -30.40 11.73 -15.18
CA THR A 983 -31.29 12.38 -16.15
C THR A 983 -30.85 13.81 -16.44
N ASP A 984 -31.40 14.43 -17.49
CA ASP A 984 -31.07 15.82 -17.88
C ASP A 984 -31.48 16.87 -16.82
N THR A 985 -32.31 16.49 -15.84
CA THR A 985 -32.70 17.37 -14.72
C THR A 985 -31.58 17.55 -13.68
N CYS A 986 -30.43 16.89 -13.86
CA CYS A 986 -29.23 17.06 -13.05
C CYS A 986 -28.73 18.51 -13.06
N THR A 987 -28.38 19.03 -11.88
CA THR A 987 -27.89 20.41 -11.70
C THR A 987 -26.40 20.50 -11.44
N GLY A 988 -25.68 19.37 -11.43
CA GLY A 988 -24.24 19.37 -11.14
C GLY A 988 -23.88 19.59 -9.68
N CYS A 989 -24.82 19.48 -8.73
CA CYS A 989 -24.56 19.74 -7.30
C CYS A 989 -23.50 18.82 -6.65
N THR A 990 -23.07 17.77 -7.34
CA THR A 990 -21.96 16.87 -6.94
C THR A 990 -22.22 15.98 -5.72
N LEU A 991 -23.35 16.14 -5.01
CA LEU A 991 -23.66 15.33 -3.82
C LEU A 991 -23.65 13.81 -4.07
N CYS A 992 -24.14 13.35 -5.23
CA CYS A 992 -24.15 11.94 -5.59
C CYS A 992 -22.73 11.35 -5.68
N LEU A 993 -21.78 12.10 -6.24
CA LEU A 993 -20.36 11.76 -6.31
C LEU A 993 -19.77 11.69 -4.90
N SER A 994 -20.02 12.72 -4.07
CA SER A 994 -19.46 12.83 -2.71
C SER A 994 -19.87 11.70 -1.75
N VAL A 995 -21.01 11.04 -2.00
CA VAL A 995 -21.48 9.90 -1.19
C VAL A 995 -21.23 8.54 -1.84
N CYS A 996 -20.74 8.52 -3.08
CA CYS A 996 -20.46 7.28 -3.79
C CYS A 996 -19.37 6.50 -3.05
N PRO A 997 -19.59 5.21 -2.73
CA PRO A 997 -18.58 4.43 -2.04
C PRO A 997 -17.42 4.01 -2.94
N ILE A 998 -17.53 4.16 -4.27
CA ILE A 998 -16.50 3.78 -5.25
C ILE A 998 -15.87 5.04 -5.83
N VAL A 999 -14.57 5.21 -5.59
CA VAL A 999 -13.77 6.33 -6.11
C VAL A 999 -13.89 6.35 -7.64
N ASP A 1000 -14.17 7.53 -8.21
CA ASP A 1000 -14.32 7.79 -9.65
C ASP A 1000 -15.39 7.01 -10.42
N CYS A 1001 -16.25 6.23 -9.73
CA CYS A 1001 -17.43 5.65 -10.36
C CYS A 1001 -18.41 6.73 -10.86
N ILE A 1002 -18.45 7.88 -10.19
CA ILE A 1002 -19.19 9.06 -10.64
C ILE A 1002 -18.18 10.16 -10.94
N LYS A 1003 -18.28 10.77 -12.12
CA LYS A 1003 -17.48 11.93 -12.55
C LYS A 1003 -18.39 13.11 -12.84
N MET A 1004 -17.85 14.33 -12.70
CA MET A 1004 -18.52 15.54 -13.15
C MET A 1004 -18.03 15.89 -14.55
N VAL A 1005 -18.93 15.99 -15.52
CA VAL A 1005 -18.62 16.31 -16.92
C VAL A 1005 -19.33 17.59 -17.33
N SER A 1006 -18.77 18.33 -18.28
CA SER A 1006 -19.38 19.56 -18.80
C SER A 1006 -20.79 19.28 -19.33
N ARG A 1007 -21.75 20.13 -18.93
CA ARG A 1007 -23.14 20.02 -19.39
C ARG A 1007 -23.20 20.35 -20.88
N THR A 1008 -23.80 19.46 -21.66
CA THR A 1008 -23.98 19.62 -23.11
C THR A 1008 -25.31 20.28 -23.49
N THR A 1009 -26.24 20.37 -22.54
CA THR A 1009 -27.53 21.04 -22.68
C THR A 1009 -27.51 22.40 -21.98
N PRO A 1010 -28.28 23.41 -22.44
CA PRO A 1010 -28.39 24.68 -21.72
C PRO A 1010 -28.81 24.46 -20.26
N TYR A 1011 -28.21 25.22 -19.35
CA TYR A 1011 -28.60 25.20 -17.94
C TYR A 1011 -29.64 26.29 -17.66
N GLU A 1012 -30.83 25.87 -17.24
CA GLU A 1012 -31.87 26.77 -16.76
C GLU A 1012 -32.15 26.49 -15.28
N PRO A 1013 -31.82 27.44 -14.37
CA PRO A 1013 -32.10 27.26 -12.95
C PRO A 1013 -33.59 27.06 -12.70
N LYS A 1014 -33.96 25.99 -11.98
CA LYS A 1014 -35.35 25.69 -11.62
C LYS A 1014 -35.89 26.75 -10.66
N ARG A 1015 -36.74 27.66 -11.16
CA ARG A 1015 -37.28 28.80 -10.37
C ARG A 1015 -38.51 28.46 -9.52
N GLY A 1016 -39.08 27.26 -9.69
CA GLY A 1016 -40.30 26.81 -9.00
C GLY A 1016 -41.58 27.48 -9.52
N VAL A 1017 -41.57 28.81 -9.64
CA VAL A 1017 -42.62 29.62 -10.28
C VAL A 1017 -42.02 30.52 -11.37
N PRO A 1018 -42.78 30.91 -12.40
CA PRO A 1018 -42.32 31.89 -13.37
C PRO A 1018 -41.93 33.20 -12.68
N LEU A 1019 -40.77 33.76 -13.03
CA LEU A 1019 -40.39 35.10 -12.60
C LEU A 1019 -41.34 36.12 -13.23
N SER A 1020 -42.19 36.75 -12.43
CA SER A 1020 -43.02 37.87 -12.87
C SER A 1020 -42.15 39.12 -13.02
N VAL A 1021 -41.41 39.19 -14.13
CA VAL A 1021 -40.76 40.43 -14.57
C VAL A 1021 -41.67 41.04 -15.63
N ASN A 1022 -42.71 41.76 -15.18
CA ASN A 1022 -43.13 42.92 -15.97
C ASN A 1022 -42.09 44.00 -15.62
N PRO A 1023 -41.22 44.42 -16.56
CA PRO A 1023 -40.55 45.70 -16.39
C PRO A 1023 -41.66 46.75 -16.48
N VAL A 1024 -42.17 47.21 -15.34
CA VAL A 1024 -42.76 48.54 -15.31
C VAL A 1024 -41.59 49.47 -15.54
N CYS A 1025 -41.55 50.10 -16.72
CA CYS A 1025 -40.58 51.14 -17.07
C CYS A 1025 -40.44 52.20 -15.98
#